data_AF-A0A662ZKB0-F1
#
_entry.id   AF-A0A662ZKB0-F1
#
_cell.length_a   1.000
_cell.length_b   1.000
_cell.length_c   1.000
_cell.angle_alpha   90.00
_cell.angle_beta   90.00
_cell.angle_gamma   90.00
#
_symmetry.space_group_name_H-M   'P 1'
#
loop_
_entity.id
_entity.type
_entity.pdbx_description
1 polymer ?
#
loop_
_entity_poly.entity_id
_entity_poly.type
_entity_poly.pdbx_seq_one_letter_code
_entity_poly.pdbx_strand_id
1 'polypeptide(L)'
;MKNIYPQYPLFPESDNDEYLNLMQLCRELSISYATGSNWLRLGKITKSEQGFSRRYVEQLKKDLNEQDLALKSRRNKRLSGGRKLYVAYLPKYSANIEPVVSISNFLTDEDLEVTDELLRTILTGAAVSLICQQAAPEITSAVAEAERLGKSVLELVLGRQIKLGRFTRLLEPLLPKDINRAMIDLENYPELFYQDFHQENQADTLGFLYISCQNLGRRKAHGIYYTPTDVVVRAVNSLIADGNYHDKAFIDPCCGTGNFLMQLPDDIPFNNIYGNDLDETAIVLARISMALKYPEVSAEMLESHLQISNYLTSIFKLGEFDCILGNPPWGSIFSEEEEKFIRENFICAGKCRHPESFELFIEEAIKELKPEGTLSFVVPEALLNVKSHKNVRELIMQETNISEIEYIGDVFDGVQCPAIILKLSKSSKGINTRGMIIRTPKREFVIGRKRPVTSDGFSFNLDDSEYEIIRQISRCGRYTLKDHASFALGIVTGNNRELLSPAPRSSASEPIICGTDISRYGYETGRNYVEFSPERFQQCCAPEFFRTKEKLIYRFISKRLTFAYDNRQVLTLNSANILIPDISELDIMCVLALLNSRILQFYFWHSFNSCKVLRSHLEALPLPEISDDEQAVIRALVLRLTNMDNLQPESTPYLEKQVLSTDTDSKDREALYDELDLHIANLYGLSRKQYALIREATEKDCIL
;
A
#
# COMPACT_ATOMS: atom_id res chain seq x y z
N MET A 1 -13.62 -45.11 -18.40
CA MET A 1 -14.19 -44.19 -19.43
C MET A 1 -13.39 -42.90 -19.41
N LYS A 2 -13.12 -42.36 -20.59
CA LYS A 2 -12.01 -41.46 -20.92
C LYS A 2 -11.96 -40.14 -20.13
N ASN A 3 -10.77 -39.84 -19.62
CA ASN A 3 -10.27 -38.52 -19.22
C ASN A 3 -10.23 -37.57 -20.43
N ILE A 4 -10.71 -36.34 -20.26
CA ILE A 4 -10.38 -35.19 -21.12
C ILE A 4 -10.11 -33.99 -20.22
N TYR A 5 -8.87 -33.86 -19.76
CA TYR A 5 -8.26 -32.56 -19.46
C TYR A 5 -7.39 -32.21 -20.67
N PRO A 6 -7.37 -30.95 -21.15
CA PRO A 6 -6.51 -30.58 -22.26
C PRO A 6 -5.06 -30.67 -21.80
N GLN A 7 -4.33 -31.64 -22.38
CA GLN A 7 -2.87 -31.65 -22.38
C GLN A 7 -2.40 -30.38 -23.10
N TYR A 8 -1.72 -29.50 -22.37
CA TYR A 8 -0.90 -28.47 -23.00
C TYR A 8 0.26 -29.18 -23.74
N PRO A 9 0.59 -28.80 -24.98
CA PRO A 9 1.72 -29.40 -25.66
C PRO A 9 3.00 -29.08 -24.90
N LEU A 10 3.77 -30.12 -24.56
CA LEU A 10 5.21 -30.01 -24.38
C LEU A 10 5.77 -29.53 -25.73
N PHE A 11 6.14 -28.26 -25.81
CA PHE A 11 6.89 -27.75 -26.95
C PHE A 11 8.36 -28.15 -26.79
N PRO A 12 9.02 -28.62 -27.85
CA PRO A 12 10.44 -28.90 -27.82
C PRO A 12 11.21 -27.59 -27.60
N GLU A 13 12.31 -27.66 -26.87
CA GLU A 13 13.34 -26.63 -26.85
C GLU A 13 13.70 -26.27 -28.29
N SER A 14 13.33 -25.06 -28.70
CA SER A 14 13.79 -24.44 -29.94
C SER A 14 14.36 -23.08 -29.59
N ASP A 15 15.65 -22.90 -29.83
CA ASP A 15 16.36 -21.63 -29.89
C ASP A 15 15.61 -20.63 -30.78
N ASN A 16 14.74 -19.81 -30.19
CA ASN A 16 14.05 -18.73 -30.89
C ASN A 16 13.98 -17.50 -29.98
N ASP A 17 15.15 -16.95 -29.68
CA ASP A 17 15.40 -15.77 -28.83
C ASP A 17 14.86 -14.44 -29.42
N GLU A 18 14.11 -14.51 -30.53
CA GLU A 18 13.70 -13.37 -31.34
C GLU A 18 12.32 -12.80 -30.98
N TYR A 19 11.43 -13.61 -30.37
CA TYR A 19 10.03 -13.23 -30.09
C TYR A 19 9.65 -13.40 -28.61
N LEU A 20 9.00 -12.37 -28.07
CA LEU A 20 8.50 -12.29 -26.71
C LEU A 20 7.00 -12.61 -26.67
N ASN A 21 6.56 -13.35 -25.66
CA ASN A 21 5.13 -13.49 -25.35
C ASN A 21 4.59 -12.23 -24.63
N LEU A 22 3.27 -12.12 -24.47
CA LEU A 22 2.66 -10.93 -23.86
C LEU A 22 3.15 -10.67 -22.43
N MET A 23 3.45 -11.72 -21.67
CA MET A 23 3.95 -11.57 -20.30
C MET A 23 5.38 -11.03 -20.28
N GLN A 24 6.23 -11.54 -21.16
CA GLN A 24 7.60 -11.04 -21.36
C GLN A 24 7.60 -9.60 -21.89
N LEU A 25 6.74 -9.26 -22.87
CA LEU A 25 6.54 -7.87 -23.31
C LEU A 25 6.12 -6.97 -22.14
N CYS A 26 5.16 -7.40 -21.31
CA CYS A 26 4.72 -6.62 -20.16
C CYS A 26 5.85 -6.40 -19.15
N ARG A 27 6.72 -7.41 -18.94
CA ARG A 27 7.94 -7.28 -18.13
C ARG A 27 8.88 -6.23 -18.73
N GLU A 28 9.18 -6.35 -20.02
CA GLU A 28 10.07 -5.43 -20.75
C GLU A 28 9.57 -3.97 -20.72
N LEU A 29 8.26 -3.78 -20.84
CA LEU A 29 7.62 -2.46 -20.80
C LEU A 29 7.28 -1.99 -19.38
N SER A 30 7.55 -2.81 -18.35
CA SER A 30 7.20 -2.54 -16.95
C SER A 30 5.72 -2.18 -16.73
N ILE A 31 4.81 -2.86 -17.43
CA ILE A 31 3.35 -2.72 -17.30
C ILE A 31 2.72 -4.01 -16.75
N SER A 32 1.54 -3.91 -16.13
CA SER A 32 0.82 -5.12 -15.71
C SER A 32 0.32 -5.93 -16.90
N TYR A 33 0.21 -7.25 -16.75
CA TYR A 33 -0.36 -8.13 -17.78
C TYR A 33 -1.75 -7.66 -18.25
N ALA A 34 -2.59 -7.19 -17.31
CA ALA A 34 -3.91 -6.63 -17.61
C ALA A 34 -3.83 -5.37 -18.48
N THR A 35 -2.79 -4.56 -18.33
CA THR A 35 -2.55 -3.37 -19.16
C THR A 35 -2.12 -3.78 -20.56
N GLY A 36 -1.15 -4.70 -20.69
CA GLY A 36 -0.69 -5.20 -21.99
C GLY A 36 -1.80 -5.93 -22.76
N SER A 37 -2.61 -6.74 -22.09
CA SER A 37 -3.77 -7.41 -22.69
C SER A 37 -4.79 -6.40 -23.25
N ASN A 38 -5.07 -5.33 -22.50
CA ASN A 38 -5.93 -4.25 -22.99
C ASN A 38 -5.33 -3.49 -24.17
N TRP A 39 -4.02 -3.25 -24.18
CA TRP A 39 -3.36 -2.58 -25.30
C TRP A 39 -3.43 -3.43 -26.57
N LEU A 40 -3.25 -4.75 -26.45
CA LEU A 40 -3.37 -5.68 -27.56
C LEU A 40 -4.81 -5.71 -28.10
N ARG A 41 -5.81 -5.79 -27.20
CA ARG A 41 -7.23 -5.78 -27.58
C ARG A 41 -7.66 -4.49 -28.26
N LEU A 42 -7.12 -3.34 -27.84
CA LEU A 42 -7.42 -2.02 -28.41
C LEU A 42 -6.56 -1.70 -29.66
N GLY A 43 -5.78 -2.65 -30.16
CA GLY A 43 -4.90 -2.44 -31.33
C GLY A 43 -3.75 -1.45 -31.10
N LYS A 44 -3.46 -1.09 -29.84
CA LYS A 44 -2.36 -0.16 -29.48
C LYS A 44 -0.99 -0.81 -29.52
N ILE A 45 -0.96 -2.13 -29.35
CA ILE A 45 0.19 -2.98 -29.66
C ILE A 45 -0.28 -4.11 -30.56
N THR A 46 0.60 -4.59 -31.42
CA THR A 46 0.31 -5.65 -32.39
C THR A 46 1.34 -6.76 -32.25
N LYS A 47 0.92 -8.00 -32.44
CA LYS A 47 1.80 -9.18 -32.42
C LYS A 47 1.70 -9.93 -33.74
N SER A 48 2.77 -10.61 -34.12
CA SER A 48 2.73 -11.61 -35.18
C SER A 48 2.12 -12.92 -34.65
N GLU A 49 1.96 -13.93 -35.52
CA GLU A 49 1.57 -15.28 -35.10
C GLU A 49 2.56 -15.90 -34.09
N GLN A 50 3.82 -15.47 -34.13
CA GLN A 50 4.92 -15.97 -33.28
C GLN A 50 5.11 -15.16 -31.98
N GLY A 51 4.57 -13.93 -31.90
CA GLY A 51 4.67 -13.08 -30.70
C GLY A 51 5.10 -11.64 -31.01
N PHE A 52 5.76 -11.00 -30.05
CA PHE A 52 6.30 -9.64 -30.19
C PHE A 52 7.80 -9.72 -30.49
N SER A 53 8.24 -9.32 -31.68
CA SER A 53 9.67 -9.36 -31.99
C SER A 53 10.47 -8.40 -31.09
N ARG A 54 11.69 -8.76 -30.69
CA ARG A 54 12.54 -7.87 -29.88
C ARG A 54 12.71 -6.48 -30.50
N ARG A 55 12.90 -6.41 -31.83
CA ARG A 55 12.98 -5.14 -32.58
C ARG A 55 11.72 -4.28 -32.42
N TYR A 56 10.54 -4.90 -32.42
CA TYR A 56 9.28 -4.20 -32.17
C TYR A 56 9.21 -3.67 -30.73
N VAL A 57 9.66 -4.47 -29.75
CA VAL A 57 9.68 -4.06 -28.34
C VAL A 57 10.66 -2.90 -28.09
N GLU A 58 11.85 -2.95 -28.70
CA GLU A 58 12.85 -1.87 -28.61
C GLU A 58 12.34 -0.57 -29.25
N GLN A 59 11.72 -0.65 -30.42
CA GLN A 59 11.11 0.52 -31.07
C GLN A 59 9.97 1.08 -30.20
N LEU A 60 9.11 0.21 -29.66
CA LEU A 60 8.02 0.61 -28.77
C LEU A 60 8.55 1.30 -27.50
N LYS A 61 9.64 0.80 -26.90
CA LYS A 61 10.31 1.45 -25.76
C LYS A 61 10.84 2.84 -26.12
N LYS A 62 11.43 2.99 -27.30
CA LYS A 62 11.97 4.27 -27.79
C LYS A 62 10.85 5.29 -28.05
N ASP A 63 9.80 4.88 -28.77
CA ASP A 63 8.63 5.72 -29.07
C ASP A 63 7.92 6.17 -27.78
N LEU A 64 7.84 5.29 -26.77
CA LEU A 64 7.29 5.60 -25.45
C LEU A 64 8.13 6.59 -24.63
N ASN A 65 9.40 6.78 -24.97
CA ASN A 65 10.28 7.75 -24.32
C ASN A 65 10.37 9.08 -25.08
N GLU A 66 10.20 9.08 -26.40
CA GLU A 66 10.34 10.27 -27.26
C GLU A 66 9.02 10.99 -27.60
N GLN A 67 7.85 10.33 -27.57
CA GLN A 67 6.56 10.96 -27.94
C GLN A 67 5.58 11.15 -26.78
N ASP A 68 4.81 12.24 -26.86
CA ASP A 68 3.69 12.56 -25.98
C ASP A 68 2.40 11.81 -26.38
N LEU A 69 2.50 10.48 -26.48
CA LEU A 69 1.35 9.63 -26.78
C LEU A 69 0.49 9.41 -25.52
N ALA A 70 -0.82 9.27 -25.74
CA ALA A 70 -1.88 8.98 -24.75
C ALA A 70 -1.69 7.70 -23.91
N LEU A 71 -0.51 7.05 -24.01
CA LEU A 71 -0.07 5.86 -23.28
C LEU A 71 0.69 6.18 -21.98
N LYS A 72 1.07 7.45 -21.73
CA LYS A 72 1.70 7.86 -20.47
C LYS A 72 0.77 7.80 -19.25
N SER A 73 -0.54 8.01 -19.40
CA SER A 73 -1.46 8.15 -18.25
C SER A 73 -1.73 6.86 -17.46
N ARG A 74 -1.41 5.69 -18.04
CA ARG A 74 -1.52 4.37 -17.37
C ARG A 74 -0.17 3.66 -17.17
N ARG A 75 0.94 4.27 -17.60
CA ARG A 75 2.29 3.82 -17.31
C ARG A 75 2.58 4.17 -15.85
N ASN A 76 2.45 3.20 -14.95
CA ASN A 76 2.75 3.39 -13.53
C ASN A 76 4.09 4.12 -13.33
N LYS A 77 4.16 4.97 -12.31
CA LYS A 77 5.30 5.78 -11.79
C LYS A 77 6.55 4.95 -11.37
N ARG A 78 6.92 3.92 -12.12
CA ARG A 78 8.10 3.06 -11.87
C ARG A 78 9.39 3.61 -12.47
N LEU A 79 9.32 4.52 -13.44
CA LEU A 79 10.48 5.14 -14.10
C LEU A 79 10.50 6.67 -13.90
N SER A 80 10.39 7.12 -12.65
CA SER A 80 10.78 8.49 -12.28
C SER A 80 12.27 8.45 -11.95
N GLY A 81 13.11 8.74 -12.95
CA GLY A 81 14.57 8.85 -12.76
C GLY A 81 14.90 10.11 -11.97
N GLY A 82 15.65 9.93 -10.88
CA GLY A 82 16.15 11.00 -10.02
C GLY A 82 16.82 10.43 -8.77
N ARG A 83 17.72 11.18 -8.14
CA ARG A 83 18.17 10.95 -6.76
C ARG A 83 17.26 11.78 -5.86
N LYS A 84 16.66 11.16 -4.85
CA LYS A 84 15.82 11.86 -3.85
C LYS A 84 16.38 11.55 -2.49
N LEU A 85 16.65 12.60 -1.70
CA LEU A 85 17.12 12.51 -0.33
C LEU A 85 15.96 12.09 0.59
N TYR A 86 16.21 11.10 1.44
CA TYR A 86 15.25 10.57 2.42
C TYR A 86 15.61 11.09 3.81
N VAL A 87 15.52 12.40 4.01
CA VAL A 87 15.98 13.06 5.26
C VAL A 87 15.32 12.45 6.52
N ALA A 88 14.13 11.87 6.38
CA ALA A 88 13.44 11.15 7.46
C ALA A 88 14.09 9.80 7.87
N TYR A 89 15.13 9.33 7.17
CA TYR A 89 15.90 8.12 7.51
C TYR A 89 16.95 8.38 8.60
N LEU A 90 17.19 9.64 8.94
CA LEU A 90 17.94 10.04 10.13
C LEU A 90 17.03 10.81 11.09
N PRO A 91 17.42 10.92 12.37
CA PRO A 91 16.79 11.86 13.30
C PRO A 91 16.75 13.28 12.71
N LYS A 92 15.63 14.00 12.92
CA LYS A 92 15.35 15.32 12.31
C LYS A 92 16.46 16.37 12.49
N TYR A 93 17.28 16.24 13.52
CA TYR A 93 18.36 17.17 13.87
C TYR A 93 19.75 16.51 13.83
N SER A 94 19.90 15.44 13.05
CA SER A 94 21.17 14.78 12.85
C SER A 94 22.17 15.72 12.17
N ALA A 95 23.38 15.81 12.72
CA ALA A 95 24.49 16.56 12.15
C ALA A 95 24.97 15.96 10.82
N ASN A 96 24.65 14.69 10.56
CA ASN A 96 25.04 13.97 9.35
C ASN A 96 24.14 14.22 8.14
N ILE A 97 23.01 14.94 8.31
CA ILE A 97 22.13 15.28 7.19
C ILE A 97 22.87 16.17 6.17
N GLU A 98 23.54 17.22 6.64
CA GLU A 98 24.22 18.19 5.77
C GLU A 98 25.39 17.56 4.97
N PRO A 99 26.30 16.77 5.56
CA PRO A 99 27.30 15.98 4.84
C PRO A 99 26.74 15.14 3.68
N VAL A 100 25.65 14.39 3.92
CA VAL A 100 25.04 13.54 2.88
C VAL A 100 24.37 14.38 1.80
N VAL A 101 23.70 15.47 2.18
CA VAL A 101 23.11 16.43 1.23
C VAL A 101 24.19 17.06 0.35
N SER A 102 25.33 17.43 0.93
CA SER A 102 26.49 17.98 0.22
C SER A 102 27.01 17.02 -0.85
N ILE A 103 27.25 15.75 -0.47
CA ILE A 103 27.66 14.69 -1.42
C ILE A 103 26.61 14.51 -2.52
N SER A 104 25.32 14.43 -2.15
CA SER A 104 24.25 14.24 -3.14
C SER A 104 24.14 15.39 -4.13
N ASN A 105 24.32 16.64 -3.66
CA ASN A 105 24.28 17.82 -4.52
C ASN A 105 25.49 17.83 -5.46
N PHE A 106 26.70 17.58 -4.94
CA PHE A 106 27.90 17.51 -5.77
C PHE A 106 27.80 16.46 -6.88
N LEU A 107 27.34 15.26 -6.55
CA LEU A 107 27.12 14.20 -7.54
C LEU A 107 26.09 14.57 -8.63
N THR A 108 25.17 15.49 -8.32
CA THR A 108 24.17 15.98 -9.27
C THR A 108 24.68 17.18 -10.07
N ASP A 109 25.38 18.11 -9.44
CA ASP A 109 25.91 19.31 -10.08
C ASP A 109 27.01 18.97 -11.10
N GLU A 110 27.85 17.99 -10.78
CA GLU A 110 28.90 17.48 -11.66
C GLU A 110 28.42 16.37 -12.63
N ASP A 111 27.11 16.04 -12.62
CA ASP A 111 26.49 14.97 -13.42
C ASP A 111 27.26 13.62 -13.36
N LEU A 112 27.78 13.30 -12.16
CA LEU A 112 28.60 12.10 -11.97
C LEU A 112 27.73 10.85 -11.87
N GLU A 113 28.04 9.86 -12.71
CA GLU A 113 27.48 8.52 -12.58
C GLU A 113 28.09 7.82 -11.36
N VAL A 114 27.23 7.37 -10.44
CA VAL A 114 27.66 6.62 -9.24
C VAL A 114 27.88 5.17 -9.63
N THR A 115 29.11 4.86 -10.02
CA THR A 115 29.58 3.48 -10.24
C THR A 115 29.73 2.74 -8.91
N ASP A 116 29.84 1.41 -8.95
CA ASP A 116 30.09 0.60 -7.74
C ASP A 116 31.42 0.99 -7.07
N GLU A 117 32.45 1.28 -7.88
CA GLU A 117 33.76 1.73 -7.39
C GLU A 117 33.68 3.09 -6.69
N LEU A 118 33.01 4.07 -7.31
CA LEU A 118 32.84 5.39 -6.71
C LEU A 118 32.02 5.31 -5.41
N LEU A 119 30.94 4.52 -5.42
CA LEU A 119 30.10 4.30 -4.25
C LEU A 119 30.89 3.69 -3.08
N ARG A 120 31.66 2.63 -3.35
CA ARG A 120 32.54 1.99 -2.35
C ARG A 120 33.56 2.97 -1.77
N THR A 121 34.13 3.83 -2.60
CA THR A 121 35.11 4.84 -2.17
C THR A 121 34.45 5.89 -1.27
N ILE A 122 33.28 6.41 -1.66
CA ILE A 122 32.49 7.37 -0.86
C ILE A 122 32.12 6.76 0.51
N LEU A 123 31.61 5.53 0.51
CA LEU A 123 31.22 4.82 1.74
C LEU A 123 32.42 4.51 2.63
N THR A 124 33.56 4.12 2.04
CA THR A 124 34.81 3.90 2.78
C THR A 124 35.29 5.19 3.43
N GLY A 125 35.24 6.33 2.72
CA GLY A 125 35.58 7.64 3.27
C GLY A 125 34.73 8.02 4.48
N ALA A 126 33.40 7.89 4.35
CA ALA A 126 32.47 8.14 5.45
C ALA A 126 32.71 7.20 6.65
N ALA A 127 32.92 5.91 6.40
CA ALA A 127 33.21 4.93 7.44
C ALA A 127 34.52 5.23 8.17
N VAL A 128 35.59 5.56 7.44
CA VAL A 128 36.89 5.94 8.02
C VAL A 128 36.75 7.21 8.85
N SER A 129 36.00 8.22 8.36
CA SER A 129 35.73 9.45 9.11
C SER A 129 35.07 9.19 10.47
N LEU A 130 34.07 8.31 10.51
CA LEU A 130 33.42 7.89 11.76
C LEU A 130 34.34 7.05 12.66
N ILE A 131 35.10 6.11 12.08
CA ILE A 131 36.04 5.25 12.83
C ILE A 131 37.12 6.09 13.50
N CYS A 132 37.65 7.12 12.84
CA CYS A 132 38.69 7.99 13.38
C CYS A 132 38.29 8.76 14.65
N GLN A 133 36.99 8.85 14.96
CA GLN A 133 36.48 9.49 16.17
C GLN A 133 36.54 8.58 17.41
N GLN A 134 36.78 7.27 17.22
CA GLN A 134 36.89 6.31 18.31
C GLN A 134 38.18 6.50 19.11
N ALA A 135 38.07 6.51 20.44
CA ALA A 135 39.19 6.69 21.37
C ALA A 135 40.06 5.42 21.55
N ALA A 136 40.16 4.55 20.54
CA ALA A 136 40.95 3.33 20.60
C ALA A 136 42.44 3.60 20.28
N PRO A 137 43.40 3.04 21.04
CA PRO A 137 44.83 3.31 20.85
C PRO A 137 45.34 3.10 19.42
N GLU A 138 44.88 2.04 18.76
CA GLU A 138 45.26 1.71 17.38
C GLU A 138 44.78 2.77 16.39
N ILE A 139 43.59 3.33 16.63
CA ILE A 139 42.99 4.37 15.79
C ILE A 139 43.71 5.69 16.02
N THR A 140 43.94 6.08 17.28
CA THR A 140 44.70 7.30 17.62
C THR A 140 46.11 7.26 17.03
N SER A 141 46.79 6.09 17.07
CA SER A 141 48.10 5.93 16.45
C SER A 141 48.05 6.05 14.92
N ALA A 142 47.00 5.53 14.29
CA ALA A 142 46.83 5.62 12.84
C ALA A 142 46.57 7.07 12.38
N VAL A 143 45.76 7.83 13.13
CA VAL A 143 45.51 9.26 12.89
C VAL A 143 46.81 10.06 13.02
N ALA A 144 47.57 9.86 14.10
CA ALA A 144 48.84 10.55 14.31
C ALA A 144 49.89 10.23 13.23
N GLU A 145 49.93 8.99 12.73
CA GLU A 145 50.80 8.60 11.63
C GLU A 145 50.39 9.27 10.31
N ALA A 146 49.09 9.39 10.05
CA ALA A 146 48.57 10.11 8.88
C ALA A 146 48.97 11.59 8.89
N GLU A 147 48.79 12.26 10.05
CA GLU A 147 49.24 13.64 10.27
C GLU A 147 50.74 13.79 10.03
N ARG A 148 51.57 12.87 10.55
CA ARG A 148 53.03 12.88 10.38
C ARG A 148 53.45 12.76 8.91
N LEU A 149 52.70 11.99 8.13
CA LEU A 149 52.96 11.79 6.69
C LEU A 149 52.33 12.87 5.80
N GLY A 150 51.52 13.77 6.36
CA GLY A 150 50.78 14.78 5.59
C GLY A 150 49.77 14.16 4.61
N LYS A 151 49.21 13.00 4.97
CA LYS A 151 48.20 12.27 4.18
C LYS A 151 46.94 12.09 5.01
N SER A 152 45.81 11.92 4.35
CA SER A 152 44.57 11.53 5.02
C SER A 152 44.63 10.06 5.45
N VAL A 153 43.88 9.72 6.50
CA VAL A 153 43.71 8.33 6.94
C VAL A 153 43.10 7.49 5.81
N LEU A 154 42.16 8.05 5.04
CA LEU A 154 41.52 7.36 3.92
C LEU A 154 42.55 6.93 2.86
N GLU A 155 43.44 7.83 2.43
CA GLU A 155 44.50 7.50 1.47
C GLU A 155 45.41 6.36 1.96
N LEU A 156 45.76 6.40 3.25
CA LEU A 156 46.61 5.38 3.84
C LEU A 156 45.87 4.04 4.02
N VAL A 157 44.56 4.06 4.28
CA VAL A 157 43.71 2.86 4.31
C VAL A 157 43.57 2.25 2.92
N LEU A 158 43.24 3.05 1.91
CA LEU A 158 43.14 2.62 0.51
C LEU A 158 44.49 2.03 0.02
N GLY A 159 45.59 2.68 0.38
CA GLY A 159 46.95 2.19 0.11
C GLY A 159 47.41 1.02 0.99
N ARG A 160 46.59 0.56 1.95
CA ARG A 160 46.90 -0.51 2.93
C ARG A 160 48.18 -0.25 3.75
N GLN A 161 48.50 1.02 3.98
CA GLN A 161 49.69 1.47 4.70
C GLN A 161 49.47 1.52 6.21
N ILE A 162 48.22 1.67 6.65
CA ILE A 162 47.82 1.68 8.06
C ILE A 162 46.71 0.67 8.33
N LYS A 163 46.55 0.31 9.61
CA LYS A 163 45.45 -0.51 10.11
C LYS A 163 44.65 0.27 11.16
N LEU A 164 43.35 0.02 11.23
CA LEU A 164 42.40 0.63 12.16
C LEU A 164 41.88 -0.42 13.15
N GLY A 165 42.80 -1.24 13.69
CA GLY A 165 42.46 -2.35 14.59
C GLY A 165 41.48 -3.34 13.95
N ARG A 166 40.39 -3.65 14.65
CA ARG A 166 39.34 -4.57 14.17
C ARG A 166 38.62 -4.05 12.92
N PHE A 167 38.54 -2.72 12.74
CA PHE A 167 37.81 -2.13 11.63
C PHE A 167 38.49 -2.39 10.29
N THR A 168 39.80 -2.68 10.26
CA THR A 168 40.48 -3.10 9.03
C THR A 168 39.82 -4.35 8.43
N ARG A 169 39.44 -5.32 9.26
CA ARG A 169 38.73 -6.53 8.79
C ARG A 169 37.35 -6.20 8.25
N LEU A 170 36.62 -5.29 8.90
CA LEU A 170 35.26 -4.90 8.51
C LEU A 170 35.22 -4.01 7.27
N LEU A 171 36.24 -3.16 7.07
CA LEU A 171 36.36 -2.28 5.91
C LEU A 171 36.80 -3.03 4.65
N GLU A 172 37.51 -4.14 4.78
CA GLU A 172 38.10 -4.88 3.66
C GLU A 172 37.08 -5.19 2.54
N PRO A 173 35.85 -5.69 2.82
CA PRO A 173 34.86 -5.94 1.77
C PRO A 173 34.20 -4.66 1.22
N LEU A 174 34.36 -3.51 1.89
CA LEU A 174 33.85 -2.21 1.46
C LEU A 174 34.82 -1.47 0.53
N LEU A 175 36.12 -1.81 0.58
CA LEU A 175 37.13 -1.14 -0.23
C LEU A 175 36.81 -1.22 -1.74
N PRO A 176 37.12 -0.15 -2.51
CA PRO A 176 37.04 -0.20 -3.96
C PRO A 176 38.00 -1.26 -4.52
N LYS A 177 37.64 -1.91 -5.62
CA LYS A 177 38.47 -2.94 -6.25
C LYS A 177 39.63 -2.31 -7.02
N ASP A 178 39.40 -1.14 -7.63
CA ASP A 178 40.45 -0.36 -8.29
C ASP A 178 40.92 0.79 -7.37
N ILE A 179 41.93 0.49 -6.55
CA ILE A 179 42.54 1.47 -5.65
C ILE A 179 43.15 2.65 -6.41
N ASN A 180 43.74 2.42 -7.59
CA ASN A 180 44.35 3.53 -8.36
C ASN A 180 43.26 4.48 -8.84
N ARG A 181 42.14 3.95 -9.32
CA ARG A 181 40.98 4.75 -9.68
C ARG A 181 40.43 5.52 -8.50
N ALA A 182 40.29 4.87 -7.34
CA ALA A 182 39.84 5.52 -6.11
C ALA A 182 40.77 6.69 -5.72
N MET A 183 42.09 6.52 -5.78
CA MET A 183 43.05 7.60 -5.49
C MET A 183 42.92 8.77 -6.48
N ILE A 184 42.68 8.50 -7.76
CA ILE A 184 42.40 9.54 -8.77
C ILE A 184 41.10 10.28 -8.46
N ASP A 185 40.04 9.56 -8.06
CA ASP A 185 38.77 10.18 -7.71
C ASP A 185 38.91 11.04 -6.44
N LEU A 186 39.71 10.61 -5.45
CA LEU A 186 40.06 11.40 -4.25
C LEU A 186 40.75 12.74 -4.59
N GLU A 187 41.65 12.73 -5.57
CA GLU A 187 42.36 13.94 -6.02
C GLU A 187 41.45 14.88 -6.82
N ASN A 188 40.57 14.32 -7.66
CA ASN A 188 39.71 15.12 -8.55
C ASN A 188 38.44 15.64 -7.88
N TYR A 189 37.91 14.92 -6.89
CA TYR A 189 36.61 15.21 -6.25
C TYR A 189 36.70 15.11 -4.71
N PRO A 190 37.61 15.85 -4.05
CA PRO A 190 37.80 15.76 -2.59
C PRO A 190 36.52 16.03 -1.79
N GLU A 191 35.60 16.83 -2.32
CA GLU A 191 34.29 17.15 -1.73
C GLU A 191 33.43 15.90 -1.51
N LEU A 192 33.63 14.81 -2.27
CA LEU A 192 32.89 13.56 -2.08
C LEU A 192 33.37 12.74 -0.86
N PHE A 193 34.62 12.94 -0.42
CA PHE A 193 35.29 12.02 0.50
C PHE A 193 35.63 12.63 1.84
N TYR A 194 35.88 13.94 1.90
CA TYR A 194 36.32 14.66 3.10
C TYR A 194 35.20 15.46 3.75
N GLN A 195 34.03 14.82 3.93
CA GLN A 195 32.93 15.40 4.69
C GLN A 195 33.08 15.14 6.19
N ASP A 196 32.62 16.09 7.00
CA ASP A 196 32.64 16.01 8.46
C ASP A 196 31.41 15.23 8.96
N PHE A 197 31.55 13.90 9.02
CA PHE A 197 30.54 13.04 9.63
C PHE A 197 30.75 12.98 11.13
N HIS A 198 29.68 12.91 11.91
CA HIS A 198 29.73 12.80 13.36
C HIS A 198 29.12 11.49 13.85
N GLN A 199 29.77 10.83 14.80
CA GLN A 199 29.15 9.68 15.44
C GLN A 199 27.93 10.11 16.25
N GLU A 200 26.79 9.50 15.95
CA GLU A 200 25.52 9.72 16.65
C GLU A 200 24.98 8.38 17.14
N ASN A 201 24.57 8.31 18.41
CA ASN A 201 23.91 7.13 18.93
C ASN A 201 22.55 6.97 18.24
N GLN A 202 22.20 5.73 17.90
CA GLN A 202 20.91 5.40 17.28
C GLN A 202 20.63 6.16 15.96
N ALA A 203 21.66 6.32 15.12
CA ALA A 203 21.55 6.89 13.78
C ALA A 203 22.28 6.00 12.77
N ASP A 204 21.62 5.65 11.66
CA ASP A 204 22.21 4.88 10.56
C ASP A 204 22.77 5.82 9.47
N THR A 205 23.86 6.53 9.81
CA THR A 205 24.50 7.52 8.92
C THR A 205 25.02 6.88 7.64
N LEU A 206 25.71 5.73 7.76
CA LEU A 206 26.26 5.03 6.60
C LEU A 206 25.15 4.49 5.69
N GLY A 207 24.07 3.99 6.27
CA GLY A 207 22.89 3.60 5.51
C GLY A 207 22.23 4.76 4.82
N PHE A 208 22.06 5.90 5.49
CA PHE A 208 21.49 7.11 4.87
C PHE A 208 22.31 7.56 3.65
N LEU A 209 23.64 7.53 3.74
CA LEU A 209 24.53 7.84 2.62
C LEU A 209 24.39 6.83 1.48
N TYR A 210 24.43 5.53 1.79
CA TYR A 210 24.26 4.45 0.81
C TYR A 210 22.96 4.60 0.02
N ILE A 211 21.86 4.85 0.72
CA ILE A 211 20.52 5.03 0.14
C ILE A 211 20.45 6.27 -0.74
N SER A 212 21.05 7.37 -0.29
CA SER A 212 21.04 8.65 -1.00
C SER A 212 21.81 8.58 -2.32
N CYS A 213 22.85 7.75 -2.38
CA CYS A 213 23.61 7.49 -3.61
C CYS A 213 22.90 6.54 -4.59
N GLN A 214 21.85 5.81 -4.18
CA GLN A 214 21.14 4.86 -5.03
C GLN A 214 20.03 5.50 -5.90
N ASN A 215 19.95 5.06 -7.16
CA ASN A 215 18.89 5.47 -8.09
C ASN A 215 17.50 4.95 -7.67
N LEU A 216 16.48 5.83 -7.69
CA LEU A 216 15.07 5.53 -7.39
C LEU A 216 14.49 4.36 -8.21
N GLY A 217 14.86 4.22 -9.49
CA GLY A 217 14.32 3.19 -10.38
C GLY A 217 14.75 1.78 -9.98
N ARG A 218 16.01 1.61 -9.60
CA ARG A 218 16.57 0.31 -9.14
C ARG A 218 15.87 -0.16 -7.86
N ARG A 219 15.54 0.78 -6.95
CA ARG A 219 14.85 0.49 -5.67
C ARG A 219 13.41 0.01 -5.87
N LYS A 220 12.61 0.75 -6.66
CA LYS A 220 11.22 0.37 -6.96
C LYS A 220 11.10 -0.96 -7.72
N ALA A 221 12.12 -1.34 -8.48
CA ALA A 221 12.15 -2.61 -9.20
C ALA A 221 12.35 -3.81 -8.26
N HIS A 222 13.07 -3.63 -7.15
CA HIS A 222 13.38 -4.70 -6.18
C HIS A 222 12.49 -4.69 -4.94
N GLY A 223 11.55 -3.74 -4.83
CA GLY A 223 10.64 -3.67 -3.67
C GLY A 223 11.31 -3.21 -2.38
N ILE A 224 12.43 -2.48 -2.48
CA ILE A 224 13.22 -2.00 -1.35
C ILE A 224 12.69 -0.64 -0.90
N TYR A 225 12.08 -0.61 0.29
CA TYR A 225 11.53 0.59 0.91
C TYR A 225 12.26 0.88 2.22
N TYR A 226 12.94 2.01 2.29
CA TYR A 226 13.67 2.39 3.48
C TYR A 226 12.72 3.03 4.49
N THR A 227 12.72 2.47 5.71
CA THR A 227 11.81 2.86 6.78
C THR A 227 12.27 4.16 7.44
N PRO A 228 11.43 5.21 7.49
CA PRO A 228 11.72 6.41 8.25
C PRO A 228 12.07 6.12 9.72
N THR A 229 13.03 6.84 10.30
CA THR A 229 13.51 6.62 11.67
C THR A 229 12.38 6.70 12.69
N ASP A 230 11.42 7.61 12.51
CA ASP A 230 10.29 7.75 13.42
C ASP A 230 9.41 6.48 13.45
N VAL A 231 9.24 5.81 12.31
CA VAL A 231 8.51 4.53 12.22
C VAL A 231 9.31 3.42 12.90
N VAL A 232 10.64 3.37 12.66
CA VAL A 232 11.52 2.37 13.29
C VAL A 232 11.49 2.51 14.82
N VAL A 233 11.66 3.73 15.33
CA VAL A 233 11.63 4.03 16.78
C VAL A 233 10.29 3.64 17.38
N ARG A 234 9.16 3.91 16.72
CA ARG A 234 7.84 3.46 17.21
C ARG A 234 7.73 1.93 17.27
N ALA A 235 8.18 1.23 16.24
CA ALA A 235 8.17 -0.23 16.21
C ALA A 235 9.04 -0.84 17.32
N VAL A 236 10.26 -0.31 17.52
CA VAL A 236 11.19 -0.75 18.58
C VAL A 236 10.61 -0.45 19.97
N ASN A 237 10.17 0.79 20.22
CA ASN A 237 9.60 1.19 21.51
C ASN A 237 8.40 0.33 21.89
N SER A 238 7.53 -0.02 20.94
CA SER A 238 6.41 -0.91 21.18
C SER A 238 6.87 -2.30 21.64
N LEU A 239 7.97 -2.84 21.10
CA LEU A 239 8.51 -4.14 21.50
C LEU A 239 9.08 -4.15 22.92
N ILE A 240 9.76 -3.08 23.33
CA ILE A 240 10.48 -3.00 24.61
C ILE A 240 9.69 -2.32 25.73
N ALA A 241 8.44 -1.91 25.47
CA ALA A 241 7.63 -1.10 26.38
C ALA A 241 7.38 -1.73 27.77
N ASP A 242 7.48 -3.05 27.90
CA ASP A 242 7.27 -3.76 29.16
C ASP A 242 8.52 -3.79 30.07
N GLY A 243 9.66 -3.27 29.59
CA GLY A 243 10.95 -3.27 30.29
C GLY A 243 11.62 -4.65 30.39
N ASN A 244 11.00 -5.73 29.90
CA ASN A 244 11.52 -7.09 30.00
C ASN A 244 12.26 -7.45 28.71
N TYR A 245 13.32 -6.73 28.36
CA TYR A 245 13.99 -6.91 27.06
C TYR A 245 15.49 -7.22 27.14
N HIS A 246 16.15 -7.00 28.27
CA HIS A 246 17.61 -7.09 28.38
C HIS A 246 18.19 -8.48 28.00
N ASP A 247 17.49 -9.55 28.36
CA ASP A 247 17.92 -10.94 28.10
C ASP A 247 17.28 -11.55 26.84
N LYS A 248 16.52 -10.76 26.06
CA LYS A 248 15.82 -11.25 24.85
C LYS A 248 16.76 -11.28 23.65
N ALA A 249 16.64 -12.31 22.82
CA ALA A 249 17.29 -12.36 21.51
C ALA A 249 16.45 -11.67 20.42
N PHE A 250 17.08 -10.78 19.66
CA PHE A 250 16.50 -9.96 18.61
C PHE A 250 17.08 -10.32 17.24
N ILE A 251 16.24 -10.39 16.21
CA ILE A 251 16.68 -10.50 14.83
C ILE A 251 15.91 -9.57 13.89
N ASP A 252 16.63 -8.91 12.98
CA ASP A 252 16.05 -8.34 11.76
C ASP A 252 16.44 -9.20 10.54
N PRO A 253 15.49 -9.97 9.96
CA PRO A 253 15.79 -10.94 8.91
C PRO A 253 16.02 -10.31 7.53
N CYS A 254 15.88 -8.99 7.42
CA CYS A 254 16.04 -8.19 6.20
C CYS A 254 16.59 -6.81 6.59
N CYS A 255 17.69 -6.81 7.35
CA CYS A 255 18.12 -5.66 8.12
C CYS A 255 18.66 -4.51 7.28
N GLY A 256 19.01 -4.74 6.02
CA GLY A 256 19.75 -3.82 5.18
C GLY A 256 20.99 -3.33 5.93
N THR A 257 21.11 -2.01 6.07
CA THR A 257 22.20 -1.32 6.78
C THR A 257 22.06 -1.32 8.30
N GLY A 258 21.02 -1.96 8.83
CA GLY A 258 20.85 -2.22 10.26
C GLY A 258 20.03 -1.17 11.02
N ASN A 259 19.25 -0.31 10.35
CA ASN A 259 18.52 0.78 11.01
C ASN A 259 17.64 0.31 12.19
N PHE A 260 16.89 -0.80 12.07
CA PHE A 260 16.13 -1.34 13.21
C PHE A 260 17.03 -1.79 14.36
N LEU A 261 18.15 -2.44 14.06
CA LEU A 261 19.11 -2.93 15.07
C LEU A 261 19.83 -1.75 15.77
N MET A 262 20.14 -0.69 15.02
CA MET A 262 20.74 0.53 15.55
C MET A 262 19.83 1.26 16.55
N GLN A 263 18.51 1.16 16.40
CA GLN A 263 17.53 1.77 17.30
C GLN A 263 17.25 0.97 18.58
N LEU A 264 17.76 -0.26 18.69
CA LEU A 264 17.67 -1.02 19.94
C LEU A 264 18.39 -0.27 21.09
N PRO A 265 17.93 -0.40 22.34
CA PRO A 265 18.64 0.13 23.50
C PRO A 265 20.10 -0.35 23.61
N ASP A 266 20.99 0.54 24.03
CA ASP A 266 22.44 0.27 24.12
C ASP A 266 22.80 -0.75 25.22
N ASP A 267 21.88 -0.98 26.17
CA ASP A 267 22.05 -1.94 27.26
C ASP A 267 21.67 -3.38 26.89
N ILE A 268 21.23 -3.63 25.64
CA ILE A 268 21.10 -4.98 25.09
C ILE A 268 22.49 -5.47 24.66
N PRO A 269 22.98 -6.61 25.19
CA PRO A 269 24.24 -7.18 24.76
C PRO A 269 24.23 -7.52 23.26
N PHE A 270 25.28 -7.17 22.53
CA PHE A 270 25.38 -7.50 21.10
C PHE A 270 25.23 -9.00 20.81
N ASN A 271 25.62 -9.87 21.74
CA ASN A 271 25.44 -11.31 21.61
C ASN A 271 23.97 -11.75 21.51
N ASN A 272 23.02 -10.85 21.76
CA ASN A 272 21.59 -11.09 21.61
C ASN A 272 21.01 -10.42 20.36
N ILE A 273 21.83 -9.79 19.51
CA ILE A 273 21.39 -9.06 18.32
C ILE A 273 21.87 -9.79 17.08
N TYR A 274 20.95 -10.04 16.16
CA TYR A 274 21.19 -10.76 14.91
C TYR A 274 20.57 -10.01 13.73
N GLY A 275 21.09 -10.23 12.52
CA GLY A 275 20.57 -9.59 11.33
C GLY A 275 20.97 -10.33 10.06
N ASN A 276 20.10 -10.34 9.07
CA ASN A 276 20.37 -10.93 7.76
C ASN A 276 19.95 -9.99 6.65
N ASP A 277 20.69 -10.00 5.55
CA ASP A 277 20.27 -9.37 4.30
C ASP A 277 20.96 -10.04 3.10
N LEU A 278 20.42 -9.83 1.90
CA LEU A 278 21.02 -10.26 0.64
C LEU A 278 22.06 -9.26 0.12
N ASP A 279 21.94 -7.99 0.49
CA ASP A 279 22.86 -6.94 0.06
C ASP A 279 24.14 -6.96 0.91
N GLU A 280 25.22 -7.48 0.30
CA GLU A 280 26.55 -7.55 0.89
C GLU A 280 27.04 -6.18 1.39
N THR A 281 26.88 -5.13 0.59
CA THR A 281 27.31 -3.78 0.98
C THR A 281 26.52 -3.33 2.20
N ALA A 282 25.20 -3.55 2.21
CA ALA A 282 24.36 -3.17 3.35
C ALA A 282 24.79 -3.87 4.65
N ILE A 283 25.07 -5.18 4.61
CA ILE A 283 25.56 -5.94 5.77
C ILE A 283 26.92 -5.45 6.25
N VAL A 284 27.83 -5.11 5.33
CA VAL A 284 29.14 -4.54 5.69
C VAL A 284 28.96 -3.21 6.43
N LEU A 285 28.07 -2.33 5.96
CA LEU A 285 27.75 -1.08 6.64
C LEU A 285 27.06 -1.31 8.00
N ALA A 286 26.18 -2.30 8.11
CA ALA A 286 25.57 -2.70 9.38
C ALA A 286 26.62 -3.16 10.40
N ARG A 287 27.59 -3.98 9.96
CA ARG A 287 28.70 -4.44 10.82
C ARG A 287 29.56 -3.29 11.30
N ILE A 288 29.90 -2.32 10.43
CA ILE A 288 30.67 -1.14 10.82
C ILE A 288 29.87 -0.29 11.81
N SER A 289 28.60 -0.04 11.54
CA SER A 289 27.73 0.77 12.41
C SER A 289 27.55 0.14 13.80
N MET A 290 27.33 -1.18 13.85
CA MET A 290 27.24 -1.92 15.11
C MET A 290 28.59 -1.99 15.83
N ALA A 291 29.72 -2.04 15.11
CA ALA A 291 31.05 -1.94 15.71
C ALA A 291 31.34 -0.55 16.29
N LEU A 292 30.78 0.53 15.73
CA LEU A 292 30.87 1.88 16.31
C LEU A 292 29.99 2.00 17.57
N LYS A 293 28.83 1.35 17.56
CA LYS A 293 27.87 1.32 18.69
C LYS A 293 28.34 0.45 19.86
N TYR A 294 29.01 -0.68 19.58
CA TYR A 294 29.53 -1.63 20.58
C TYR A 294 31.07 -1.72 20.52
N PRO A 295 31.80 -0.78 21.17
CA PRO A 295 33.27 -0.69 21.16
C PRO A 295 34.02 -1.95 21.63
N GLU A 296 33.37 -2.88 22.31
CA GLU A 296 33.97 -4.09 22.87
C GLU A 296 33.84 -5.35 21.98
N VAL A 297 32.99 -5.33 20.95
CA VAL A 297 32.64 -6.52 20.14
C VAL A 297 33.69 -6.85 19.07
N SER A 298 34.10 -8.11 18.93
CA SER A 298 35.07 -8.49 17.89
C SER A 298 34.46 -8.50 16.49
N ALA A 299 35.30 -8.32 15.46
CA ALA A 299 34.85 -8.38 14.07
C ALA A 299 34.26 -9.76 13.71
N GLU A 300 34.79 -10.84 14.29
CA GLU A 300 34.31 -12.20 14.08
C GLU A 300 32.88 -12.40 14.63
N MET A 301 32.56 -11.79 15.76
CA MET A 301 31.21 -11.85 16.35
C MET A 301 30.20 -11.04 15.50
N LEU A 302 30.62 -9.88 14.98
CA LEU A 302 29.80 -9.11 14.04
C LEU A 302 29.51 -9.89 12.75
N GLU A 303 30.51 -10.56 12.21
CA GLU A 303 30.37 -11.39 11.00
C GLU A 303 29.46 -12.60 11.22
N SER A 304 29.48 -13.22 12.41
CA SER A 304 28.64 -14.38 12.72
C SER A 304 27.19 -14.00 13.06
N HIS A 305 26.94 -12.79 13.57
CA HIS A 305 25.60 -12.32 13.94
C HIS A 305 24.89 -11.54 12.83
N LEU A 306 25.64 -10.84 11.98
CA LEU A 306 25.12 -10.08 10.84
C LEU A 306 25.56 -10.76 9.55
N GLN A 307 24.67 -11.56 8.94
CA GLN A 307 25.04 -12.48 7.86
C GLN A 307 24.47 -12.06 6.49
N ILE A 308 25.25 -12.37 5.45
CA ILE A 308 24.79 -12.23 4.06
C ILE A 308 24.10 -13.55 3.71
N SER A 309 22.77 -13.56 3.72
CA SER A 309 21.99 -14.79 3.47
C SER A 309 20.58 -14.51 2.96
N ASN A 310 20.03 -15.47 2.21
CA ASN A 310 18.63 -15.42 1.79
C ASN A 310 17.75 -15.98 2.91
N TYR A 311 17.03 -15.12 3.61
CA TYR A 311 16.17 -15.53 4.73
C TYR A 311 15.09 -16.58 4.35
N LEU A 312 14.58 -16.52 3.12
CA LEU A 312 13.49 -17.40 2.69
C LEU A 312 13.96 -18.77 2.18
N THR A 313 15.22 -18.90 1.78
CA THR A 313 15.75 -20.14 1.15
C THR A 313 16.96 -20.73 1.85
N SER A 314 17.55 -20.02 2.82
CA SER A 314 18.67 -20.53 3.59
C SER A 314 18.27 -21.76 4.41
N ILE A 315 19.09 -22.81 4.30
CA ILE A 315 18.89 -24.08 5.04
C ILE A 315 19.44 -23.96 6.48
N PHE A 316 20.34 -22.99 6.72
CA PHE A 316 20.93 -22.75 8.03
C PHE A 316 20.01 -21.83 8.84
N LYS A 317 19.26 -22.42 9.77
CA LYS A 317 18.45 -21.68 10.74
C LYS A 317 19.34 -21.15 11.87
N LEU A 318 19.25 -19.85 12.14
CA LEU A 318 20.01 -19.18 13.21
C LEU A 318 19.50 -19.52 14.61
N GLY A 319 18.35 -20.19 14.73
CA GLY A 319 17.73 -20.59 15.99
C GLY A 319 16.34 -20.01 16.14
N GLU A 320 15.84 -20.01 17.38
CA GLU A 320 14.59 -19.33 17.73
C GLU A 320 14.87 -18.00 18.46
N PHE A 321 14.02 -17.00 18.22
CA PHE A 321 14.20 -15.63 18.73
C PHE A 321 13.04 -15.20 19.63
N ASP A 322 13.33 -14.35 20.61
CA ASP A 322 12.32 -13.75 21.49
C ASP A 322 11.61 -12.59 20.79
N CYS A 323 12.34 -11.85 19.95
CA CYS A 323 11.84 -10.70 19.21
C CYS A 323 12.34 -10.74 17.75
N ILE A 324 11.40 -10.61 16.81
CA ILE A 324 11.71 -10.44 15.39
C ILE A 324 11.16 -9.09 14.96
N LEU A 325 11.95 -8.27 14.28
CA LEU A 325 11.57 -6.93 13.87
C LEU A 325 12.11 -6.59 12.48
N GLY A 326 11.54 -5.60 11.81
CA GLY A 326 12.07 -5.16 10.52
C GLY A 326 11.00 -4.66 9.55
N ASN A 327 11.44 -4.42 8.32
CA ASN A 327 10.59 -4.10 7.18
C ASN A 327 10.87 -5.08 6.04
N PRO A 328 10.16 -6.22 5.97
CA PRO A 328 10.36 -7.19 4.91
C PRO A 328 10.09 -6.56 3.54
N PRO A 329 10.77 -7.01 2.47
CA PRO A 329 10.61 -6.42 1.14
C PRO A 329 9.20 -6.66 0.59
N TRP A 330 8.68 -5.72 -0.23
CA TRP A 330 7.33 -5.84 -0.80
C TRP A 330 7.35 -6.06 -2.32
N GLY A 331 6.76 -7.17 -2.77
CA GLY A 331 6.63 -7.47 -4.20
C GLY A 331 7.95 -7.83 -4.88
N SER A 332 8.86 -8.50 -4.16
CA SER A 332 10.10 -9.04 -4.74
C SER A 332 9.80 -10.00 -5.89
N ILE A 333 10.72 -10.04 -6.85
CA ILE A 333 10.65 -10.96 -7.98
C ILE A 333 11.54 -12.14 -7.64
N PHE A 334 10.98 -13.35 -7.65
CA PHE A 334 11.68 -14.60 -7.41
C PHE A 334 12.15 -15.22 -8.73
N SER A 335 13.30 -15.90 -8.71
CA SER A 335 13.73 -16.77 -9.82
C SER A 335 12.81 -17.99 -9.96
N GLU A 336 12.92 -18.73 -11.07
CA GLU A 336 12.11 -19.95 -11.26
C GLU A 336 12.44 -21.03 -10.20
N GLU A 337 13.71 -21.14 -9.82
CA GLU A 337 14.19 -22.04 -8.77
C GLU A 337 13.67 -21.62 -7.39
N GLU A 338 13.72 -20.32 -7.08
CA GLU A 338 13.18 -19.78 -5.84
C GLU A 338 11.67 -19.97 -5.75
N GLU A 339 10.92 -19.70 -6.83
CA GLU A 339 9.47 -19.93 -6.86
C GLU A 339 9.15 -21.40 -6.60
N LYS A 340 9.91 -22.34 -7.17
CA LYS A 340 9.74 -23.77 -6.92
C LYS A 340 9.98 -24.12 -5.46
N PHE A 341 11.12 -23.68 -4.90
CA PHE A 341 11.45 -23.92 -3.50
C PHE A 341 10.38 -23.35 -2.57
N ILE A 342 9.95 -22.10 -2.81
CA ILE A 342 8.94 -21.41 -2.01
C ILE A 342 7.62 -22.17 -2.04
N ARG A 343 7.17 -22.64 -3.21
CA ARG A 343 5.92 -23.42 -3.34
C ARG A 343 5.95 -24.75 -2.61
N GLU A 344 7.11 -25.38 -2.52
CA GLU A 344 7.30 -26.68 -1.85
C GLU A 344 7.40 -26.52 -0.32
N ASN A 345 7.93 -25.38 0.17
CA ASN A 345 8.28 -25.20 1.59
C ASN A 345 7.38 -24.21 2.36
N PHE A 346 6.57 -23.39 1.67
CA PHE A 346 5.71 -22.39 2.30
C PHE A 346 4.22 -22.69 2.09
N ILE A 347 3.47 -22.72 3.19
CA ILE A 347 2.03 -23.01 3.19
C ILE A 347 1.26 -21.91 2.46
N CYS A 348 1.63 -20.63 2.69
CA CYS A 348 0.97 -19.50 2.05
C CYS A 348 1.16 -19.51 0.52
N ALA A 349 2.35 -19.91 0.06
CA ALA A 349 2.69 -20.00 -1.35
C ALA A 349 2.05 -21.19 -2.06
N GLY A 350 2.02 -22.37 -1.44
CA GLY A 350 1.42 -23.58 -2.03
C GLY A 350 -0.07 -23.42 -2.38
N LYS A 351 -0.76 -22.50 -1.71
CA LYS A 351 -2.18 -22.18 -1.92
C LYS A 351 -2.42 -20.91 -2.75
N CYS A 352 -1.38 -20.22 -3.22
CA CYS A 352 -1.49 -18.95 -3.92
C CYS A 352 -0.79 -18.98 -5.31
N ARG A 353 -1.40 -18.31 -6.29
CA ARG A 353 -0.81 -18.22 -7.64
C ARG A 353 0.47 -17.37 -7.65
N HIS A 354 0.48 -16.27 -6.88
CA HIS A 354 1.61 -15.34 -6.77
C HIS A 354 1.72 -14.86 -5.32
N PRO A 355 2.48 -15.54 -4.45
CA PRO A 355 2.71 -15.08 -3.08
C PRO A 355 3.52 -13.78 -3.06
N GLU A 356 3.24 -12.91 -2.10
CA GLU A 356 4.05 -11.69 -1.90
C GLU A 356 5.17 -11.95 -0.89
N SER A 357 6.31 -11.31 -1.12
CA SER A 357 7.53 -11.53 -0.31
C SER A 357 7.31 -11.30 1.18
N PHE A 358 6.65 -10.21 1.59
CA PHE A 358 6.40 -9.95 3.01
C PHE A 358 5.56 -11.04 3.71
N GLU A 359 4.68 -11.74 2.97
CA GLU A 359 3.87 -12.82 3.53
C GLU A 359 4.74 -14.04 3.88
N LEU A 360 5.73 -14.32 3.03
CA LEU A 360 6.69 -15.40 3.24
C LEU A 360 7.61 -15.08 4.42
N PHE A 361 8.04 -13.82 4.54
CA PHE A 361 8.80 -13.36 5.71
C PHE A 361 7.99 -13.49 7.00
N ILE A 362 6.69 -13.14 7.00
CA ILE A 362 5.82 -13.37 8.17
C ILE A 362 5.74 -14.87 8.50
N GLU A 363 5.54 -15.72 7.50
CA GLU A 363 5.43 -17.17 7.71
C GLU A 363 6.71 -17.75 8.32
N GLU A 364 7.88 -17.39 7.80
CA GLU A 364 9.16 -17.89 8.33
C GLU A 364 9.46 -17.31 9.71
N ALA A 365 9.22 -16.01 9.92
CA ALA A 365 9.40 -15.37 11.23
C ALA A 365 8.54 -16.03 12.32
N ILE A 366 7.28 -16.37 12.03
CA ILE A 366 6.41 -17.08 12.99
C ILE A 366 7.00 -18.46 13.36
N LYS A 367 7.64 -19.17 12.41
CA LYS A 367 8.31 -20.45 12.71
C LYS A 367 9.49 -20.26 13.66
N GLU A 368 10.29 -19.21 13.46
CA GLU A 368 11.49 -18.92 14.24
C GLU A 368 11.22 -18.18 15.56
N LEU A 369 10.00 -17.71 15.82
CA LEU A 369 9.65 -17.16 17.12
C LEU A 369 9.64 -18.25 18.21
N LYS A 370 10.21 -17.95 19.38
CA LYS A 370 10.00 -18.75 20.60
C LYS A 370 8.53 -18.70 21.03
N PRO A 371 8.03 -19.65 21.85
CA PRO A 371 6.72 -19.53 22.48
C PRO A 371 6.58 -18.19 23.22
N GLU A 372 5.46 -17.49 23.00
CA GLU A 372 5.21 -16.13 23.51
C GLU A 372 6.19 -15.04 23.01
N GLY A 373 7.09 -15.37 22.07
CA GLY A 373 7.93 -14.41 21.37
C GLY A 373 7.11 -13.44 20.52
N THR A 374 7.69 -12.28 20.23
CA THR A 374 6.98 -11.16 19.57
C THR A 374 7.58 -10.82 18.21
N LEU A 375 6.72 -10.65 17.21
CA LEU A 375 7.06 -10.11 15.89
C LEU A 375 6.59 -8.66 15.80
N SER A 376 7.39 -7.75 15.25
CA SER A 376 6.97 -6.39 14.88
C SER A 376 7.48 -6.02 13.50
N PHE A 377 6.61 -6.13 12.49
CA PHE A 377 6.96 -5.80 11.10
C PHE A 377 6.22 -4.56 10.60
N VAL A 378 6.91 -3.81 9.73
CA VAL A 378 6.29 -2.80 8.88
C VAL A 378 5.83 -3.46 7.59
N VAL A 379 4.53 -3.47 7.32
CA VAL A 379 3.94 -4.19 6.16
C VAL A 379 2.83 -3.36 5.50
N PRO A 380 2.45 -3.67 4.25
CA PRO A 380 1.33 -2.98 3.59
C PRO A 380 0.01 -3.17 4.35
N GLU A 381 -0.79 -2.10 4.46
CA GLU A 381 -2.14 -2.16 5.04
C GLU A 381 -3.03 -3.17 4.28
N ALA A 382 -2.74 -3.40 3.00
CA ALA A 382 -3.39 -4.39 2.14
C ALA A 382 -3.47 -5.79 2.78
N LEU A 383 -2.48 -6.19 3.59
CA LEU A 383 -2.47 -7.44 4.36
C LEU A 383 -3.80 -7.65 5.12
N LEU A 384 -4.40 -6.58 5.62
CA LEU A 384 -5.60 -6.65 6.45
C LEU A 384 -6.86 -7.04 5.67
N ASN A 385 -7.00 -6.69 4.39
CA ASN A 385 -8.30 -6.78 3.70
C ASN A 385 -8.26 -7.32 2.25
N VAL A 386 -7.09 -7.41 1.61
CA VAL A 386 -7.01 -7.89 0.23
C VAL A 386 -7.14 -9.42 0.19
N LYS A 387 -7.91 -9.92 -0.78
CA LYS A 387 -8.25 -11.35 -0.92
C LYS A 387 -7.04 -12.25 -1.15
N SER A 388 -6.01 -11.78 -1.84
CA SER A 388 -4.77 -12.56 -2.08
C SER A 388 -4.05 -12.92 -0.78
N HIS A 389 -4.15 -12.07 0.25
CA HIS A 389 -3.49 -12.26 1.53
C HIS A 389 -4.31 -13.09 2.54
N LYS A 390 -5.32 -13.82 2.07
CA LYS A 390 -6.15 -14.66 2.94
C LYS A 390 -5.33 -15.74 3.65
N ASN A 391 -4.38 -16.38 2.95
CA ASN A 391 -3.61 -17.49 3.50
C ASN A 391 -2.71 -17.07 4.67
N VAL A 392 -2.03 -15.92 4.55
CA VAL A 392 -1.20 -15.39 5.65
C VAL A 392 -2.06 -14.95 6.84
N ARG A 393 -3.28 -14.41 6.59
CA ARG A 393 -4.23 -14.13 7.68
C ARG A 393 -4.69 -15.39 8.40
N GLU A 394 -4.91 -16.51 7.68
CA GLU A 394 -5.21 -17.81 8.31
C GLU A 394 -4.07 -18.29 9.20
N LEU A 395 -2.82 -18.17 8.74
CA LEU A 395 -1.64 -18.50 9.53
C LEU A 395 -1.56 -17.64 10.80
N ILE A 396 -1.67 -16.31 10.66
CA ILE A 396 -1.68 -15.37 11.80
C ILE A 396 -2.78 -15.76 12.80
N MET A 397 -3.97 -16.13 12.32
CA MET A 397 -5.08 -16.54 13.19
C MET A 397 -4.83 -17.84 13.96
N GLN A 398 -4.04 -18.75 13.40
CA GLN A 398 -3.79 -20.08 13.96
C GLN A 398 -2.60 -20.10 14.92
N GLU A 399 -1.54 -19.39 14.56
CA GLU A 399 -0.22 -19.50 15.21
C GLU A 399 0.14 -18.29 16.07
N THR A 400 -0.68 -17.22 16.04
CA THR A 400 -0.38 -15.99 16.77
C THR A 400 -1.61 -15.34 17.41
N ASN A 401 -1.32 -14.38 18.29
CA ASN A 401 -2.26 -13.35 18.70
C ASN A 401 -1.75 -11.98 18.25
N ILE A 402 -2.63 -11.16 17.69
CA ILE A 402 -2.31 -9.77 17.33
C ILE A 402 -2.37 -8.94 18.62
N SER A 403 -1.27 -8.32 19.03
CA SER A 403 -1.25 -7.45 20.21
C SER A 403 -1.49 -5.99 19.85
N GLU A 404 -0.99 -5.55 18.70
CA GLU A 404 -1.06 -4.15 18.30
C GLU A 404 -1.06 -3.98 16.78
N ILE A 405 -1.82 -2.99 16.31
CA ILE A 405 -1.76 -2.48 14.93
C ILE A 405 -1.69 -0.96 14.98
N GLU A 406 -0.64 -0.41 14.37
CA GLU A 406 -0.52 1.03 14.12
C GLU A 406 -0.66 1.32 12.63
N TYR A 407 -1.67 2.11 12.25
CA TYR A 407 -1.87 2.62 10.90
C TYR A 407 -0.99 3.85 10.68
N ILE A 408 0.07 3.72 9.88
CA ILE A 408 1.02 4.80 9.62
C ILE A 408 0.77 5.52 8.29
N GLY A 409 -0.07 4.95 7.41
CA GLY A 409 -0.48 5.57 6.15
C GLY A 409 0.63 5.56 5.09
N ASP A 410 0.60 6.51 4.16
CA ASP A 410 1.60 6.65 3.09
C ASP A 410 2.89 7.27 3.63
N VAL A 411 3.68 6.49 4.39
CA VAL A 411 4.98 6.95 4.96
C VAL A 411 6.13 6.86 3.98
N PHE A 412 6.01 6.05 2.93
CA PHE A 412 7.09 5.79 1.99
C PHE A 412 7.05 6.75 0.81
N ASP A 413 8.13 7.49 0.67
CA ASP A 413 8.23 8.60 -0.24
C ASP A 413 8.08 8.18 -1.72
N GLY A 414 7.10 8.74 -2.43
CA GLY A 414 6.85 8.41 -3.85
C GLY A 414 6.15 7.07 -4.10
N VAL A 415 5.53 6.48 -3.06
CA VAL A 415 4.73 5.25 -3.10
C VAL A 415 3.33 5.56 -2.55
N GLN A 416 2.28 5.19 -3.27
CA GLN A 416 0.90 5.27 -2.77
C GLN A 416 0.49 3.88 -2.28
N CYS A 417 1.03 3.50 -1.12
CA CYS A 417 0.80 2.21 -0.50
C CYS A 417 0.82 2.43 1.02
N PRO A 418 -0.36 2.57 1.65
CA PRO A 418 -0.46 2.71 3.08
C PRO A 418 0.18 1.52 3.79
N ALA A 419 0.85 1.79 4.91
CA ALA A 419 1.54 0.80 5.71
C ALA A 419 0.97 0.73 7.13
N ILE A 420 1.27 -0.38 7.80
CA ILE A 420 1.01 -0.61 9.22
C ILE A 420 2.27 -1.10 9.92
N ILE A 421 2.39 -0.81 11.22
CA ILE A 421 3.23 -1.59 12.13
C ILE A 421 2.33 -2.69 12.70
N LEU A 422 2.67 -3.95 12.40
CA LEU A 422 1.95 -5.13 12.85
C LEU A 422 2.75 -5.82 13.96
N LYS A 423 2.18 -5.89 15.16
CA LYS A 423 2.77 -6.61 16.29
C LYS A 423 2.00 -7.90 16.60
N LEU A 424 2.68 -9.03 16.48
CA LEU A 424 2.15 -10.37 16.77
C LEU A 424 2.89 -10.99 17.96
N SER A 425 2.21 -11.86 18.68
CA SER A 425 2.77 -12.72 19.73
C SER A 425 2.51 -14.19 19.38
N LYS A 426 3.52 -15.05 19.42
CA LYS A 426 3.35 -16.47 19.07
C LYS A 426 2.43 -17.16 20.07
N SER A 427 1.31 -17.70 19.59
CA SER A 427 0.29 -18.31 20.44
C SER A 427 -0.61 -19.24 19.63
N SER A 428 -0.81 -20.47 20.10
CA SER A 428 -1.73 -21.45 19.50
C SER A 428 -3.18 -21.34 20.00
N LYS A 429 -3.49 -20.32 20.81
CA LYS A 429 -4.83 -20.11 21.40
C LYS A 429 -5.79 -19.34 20.49
N GLY A 430 -5.32 -18.93 19.31
CA GLY A 430 -6.04 -18.08 18.37
C GLY A 430 -6.15 -16.62 18.81
N ILE A 431 -6.66 -15.76 17.92
CA ILE A 431 -6.73 -14.32 18.17
C ILE A 431 -7.73 -13.96 19.29
N ASN A 432 -7.23 -13.24 20.28
CA ASN A 432 -8.02 -12.54 21.28
C ASN A 432 -7.96 -11.04 21.03
N THR A 433 -9.07 -10.50 20.55
CA THR A 433 -9.17 -9.07 20.23
C THR A 433 -9.26 -8.16 21.44
N ARG A 434 -9.66 -8.69 22.61
CA ARG A 434 -9.73 -7.88 23.83
C ARG A 434 -8.32 -7.56 24.32
N GLY A 435 -8.03 -6.28 24.53
CA GLY A 435 -6.71 -5.79 24.93
C GLY A 435 -5.80 -5.40 23.76
N MET A 436 -6.24 -5.63 22.51
CA MET A 436 -5.50 -5.15 21.33
C MET A 436 -5.39 -3.62 21.34
N ILE A 437 -4.19 -3.12 21.09
CA ILE A 437 -3.92 -1.69 20.95
C ILE A 437 -4.04 -1.31 19.49
N ILE A 438 -4.84 -0.28 19.20
CA ILE A 438 -5.02 0.24 17.85
C ILE A 438 -4.61 1.71 17.83
N ARG A 439 -3.65 2.03 16.96
CA ARG A 439 -3.15 3.39 16.75
C ARG A 439 -3.43 3.82 15.33
N THR A 440 -3.97 5.01 15.16
CA THR A 440 -4.18 5.66 13.88
C THR A 440 -3.61 7.07 13.97
N PRO A 441 -3.41 7.80 12.86
CA PRO A 441 -2.91 9.17 12.92
C PRO A 441 -3.79 10.13 13.73
N LYS A 442 -5.08 9.78 13.93
CA LYS A 442 -6.07 10.62 14.61
C LYS A 442 -6.34 10.21 16.07
N ARG A 443 -6.10 8.94 16.44
CA ARG A 443 -6.50 8.38 17.73
C ARG A 443 -5.76 7.09 18.08
N GLU A 444 -5.68 6.83 19.39
CA GLU A 444 -5.27 5.56 19.99
C GLU A 444 -6.39 5.03 20.89
N PHE A 445 -6.66 3.73 20.82
CA PHE A 445 -7.62 3.07 21.72
C PHE A 445 -7.27 1.59 21.92
N VAL A 446 -7.82 1.01 22.99
CA VAL A 446 -7.72 -0.42 23.28
C VAL A 446 -9.08 -1.06 23.04
N ILE A 447 -9.09 -2.19 22.32
CA ILE A 447 -10.32 -2.96 22.11
C ILE A 447 -10.77 -3.57 23.44
N GLY A 448 -11.93 -3.15 23.94
CA GLY A 448 -12.43 -3.51 25.27
C GLY A 448 -13.16 -4.85 25.33
N ARG A 449 -13.54 -5.41 24.18
CA ARG A 449 -14.38 -6.61 24.05
C ARG A 449 -13.84 -7.60 23.02
N LYS A 450 -14.24 -8.87 23.17
CA LYS A 450 -13.96 -9.89 22.16
C LYS A 450 -14.85 -9.68 20.94
N ARG A 451 -14.23 -9.56 19.76
CA ARG A 451 -14.81 -9.43 18.43
C ARG A 451 -14.50 -10.70 17.61
N PRO A 452 -15.43 -11.19 16.77
CA PRO A 452 -15.15 -12.25 15.82
C PRO A 452 -14.14 -11.76 14.77
N VAL A 453 -13.23 -12.64 14.37
CA VAL A 453 -12.21 -12.38 13.34
C VAL A 453 -12.30 -13.49 12.31
N THR A 454 -12.25 -13.14 11.03
CA THR A 454 -12.21 -14.10 9.92
C THR A 454 -11.02 -13.81 9.03
N SER A 455 -10.55 -14.82 8.30
CA SER A 455 -9.46 -14.65 7.34
C SER A 455 -9.89 -13.88 6.08
N ASP A 456 -11.17 -13.55 5.92
CA ASP A 456 -11.65 -12.72 4.82
C ASP A 456 -11.25 -11.24 5.00
N GLY A 457 -11.04 -10.80 6.23
CA GLY A 457 -10.50 -9.47 6.52
C GLY A 457 -10.37 -9.16 8.02
N PHE A 458 -9.32 -8.42 8.35
CA PHE A 458 -9.02 -7.89 9.68
C PHE A 458 -9.52 -6.45 9.77
N SER A 459 -10.66 -6.25 10.44
CA SER A 459 -11.23 -4.91 10.69
C SER A 459 -11.14 -4.57 12.17
N PHE A 460 -10.09 -3.85 12.55
CA PHE A 460 -9.79 -3.49 13.93
C PHE A 460 -9.75 -1.98 14.19
N ASN A 461 -9.89 -1.15 13.16
CA ASN A 461 -9.82 0.32 13.23
C ASN A 461 -11.01 1.00 13.92
N LEU A 462 -11.94 0.23 14.47
CA LEU A 462 -13.15 0.69 15.17
C LEU A 462 -12.97 0.65 16.67
N ASP A 463 -13.33 1.72 17.36
CA ASP A 463 -13.48 1.65 18.82
C ASP A 463 -14.73 0.83 19.22
N ASP A 464 -14.90 0.58 20.51
CA ASP A 464 -16.02 -0.24 21.00
C ASP A 464 -17.41 0.38 20.78
N SER A 465 -17.50 1.70 20.70
CA SER A 465 -18.76 2.42 20.43
C SER A 465 -19.13 2.31 18.95
N GLU A 466 -18.17 2.56 18.07
CA GLU A 466 -18.32 2.43 16.61
C GLU A 466 -18.60 0.98 16.22
N TYR A 467 -17.89 0.03 16.82
CA TYR A 467 -18.11 -1.39 16.58
C TYR A 467 -19.53 -1.83 16.96
N GLU A 468 -20.09 -1.32 18.06
CA GLU A 468 -21.48 -1.63 18.43
C GLU A 468 -22.48 -1.02 17.44
N ILE A 469 -22.22 0.19 16.93
CA ILE A 469 -23.04 0.81 15.87
C ILE A 469 -23.06 -0.09 14.63
N ILE A 470 -21.90 -0.53 14.14
CA ILE A 470 -21.80 -1.43 12.98
C ILE A 470 -22.56 -2.72 13.23
N ARG A 471 -22.38 -3.34 14.40
CA ARG A 471 -23.07 -4.58 14.77
C ARG A 471 -24.59 -4.40 14.84
N GLN A 472 -25.05 -3.26 15.34
CA GLN A 472 -26.46 -2.93 15.42
C GLN A 472 -27.07 -2.74 14.02
N ILE A 473 -26.39 -2.01 13.15
CA ILE A 473 -26.78 -1.86 11.74
C ILE A 473 -26.87 -3.23 11.04
N SER A 474 -25.86 -4.09 11.20
CA SER A 474 -25.87 -5.44 10.62
C SER A 474 -27.04 -6.30 11.11
N ARG A 475 -27.42 -6.19 12.39
CA ARG A 475 -28.48 -7.00 13.00
C ARG A 475 -29.88 -6.62 12.53
N CYS A 476 -30.09 -5.33 12.26
CA CYS A 476 -31.37 -4.84 11.74
C CYS A 476 -31.53 -5.10 10.23
N GLY A 477 -30.47 -5.49 9.53
CA GLY A 477 -30.53 -5.88 8.12
C GLY A 477 -31.42 -7.08 7.90
N ARG A 478 -32.64 -6.85 7.38
CA ARG A 478 -33.60 -7.89 7.01
C ARG A 478 -33.39 -8.37 5.58
N TYR A 479 -32.99 -7.45 4.71
CA TYR A 479 -32.75 -7.65 3.28
C TYR A 479 -31.32 -7.25 2.91
N THR A 480 -30.87 -7.73 1.76
CA THR A 480 -29.63 -7.29 1.11
C THR A 480 -29.90 -7.11 -0.38
N LEU A 481 -29.10 -6.30 -1.08
CA LEU A 481 -29.22 -6.18 -2.54
C LEU A 481 -28.72 -7.43 -3.27
N LYS A 482 -28.01 -8.34 -2.59
CA LYS A 482 -27.62 -9.63 -3.16
C LYS A 482 -28.87 -10.43 -3.53
N ASP A 483 -28.94 -10.87 -4.78
CA ASP A 483 -30.05 -11.64 -5.34
C ASP A 483 -31.42 -10.91 -5.38
N HIS A 484 -31.48 -9.67 -4.89
CA HIS A 484 -32.67 -8.79 -4.88
C HIS A 484 -32.41 -7.45 -5.59
N ALA A 485 -31.47 -7.44 -6.53
CA ALA A 485 -31.20 -6.28 -7.35
C ALA A 485 -30.48 -6.68 -8.64
N SER A 486 -30.75 -5.92 -9.70
CA SER A 486 -30.00 -6.00 -10.94
C SER A 486 -29.00 -4.85 -11.05
N PHE A 487 -27.78 -5.17 -11.47
CA PHE A 487 -26.69 -4.21 -11.63
C PHE A 487 -26.21 -4.17 -13.08
N ALA A 488 -25.95 -2.98 -13.60
CA ALA A 488 -25.34 -2.82 -14.91
C ALA A 488 -24.22 -1.77 -14.91
N LEU A 489 -23.15 -2.07 -15.64
CA LEU A 489 -22.05 -1.14 -15.87
C LEU A 489 -22.48 -0.10 -16.91
N GLY A 490 -22.22 1.18 -16.64
CA GLY A 490 -22.40 2.22 -17.65
C GLY A 490 -21.47 2.04 -18.86
N ILE A 491 -21.71 2.79 -19.92
CA ILE A 491 -21.00 2.68 -21.20
C ILE A 491 -19.50 2.97 -21.00
N VAL A 492 -18.66 2.04 -21.45
CA VAL A 492 -17.21 2.25 -21.62
C VAL A 492 -16.99 2.58 -23.09
N THR A 493 -16.77 3.84 -23.40
CA THR A 493 -16.62 4.31 -24.78
C THR A 493 -15.32 3.81 -25.44
N GLY A 494 -14.25 3.64 -24.66
CA GLY A 494 -12.87 3.43 -25.17
C GLY A 494 -12.20 4.70 -25.69
N ASN A 495 -12.97 5.67 -26.19
CA ASN A 495 -12.49 6.97 -26.65
C ASN A 495 -13.53 8.10 -26.39
N ASN A 496 -13.49 8.70 -25.20
CA ASN A 496 -14.44 9.77 -24.83
C ASN A 496 -14.36 10.99 -25.75
N ARG A 497 -13.17 11.38 -26.25
CA ARG A 497 -13.00 12.60 -27.06
C ARG A 497 -13.71 12.51 -28.41
N GLU A 498 -13.74 11.32 -28.97
CA GLU A 498 -14.35 11.07 -30.28
C GLU A 498 -15.88 10.94 -30.15
N LEU A 499 -16.33 10.15 -29.17
CA LEU A 499 -17.72 9.70 -29.09
C LEU A 499 -18.62 10.62 -28.26
N LEU A 500 -18.07 11.44 -27.37
CA LEU A 500 -18.84 12.37 -26.54
C LEU A 500 -18.76 13.80 -27.08
N SER A 501 -19.82 14.56 -26.85
CA SER A 501 -19.95 15.95 -27.29
C SER A 501 -20.63 16.80 -26.21
N PRO A 502 -20.22 18.06 -26.00
CA PRO A 502 -20.90 18.95 -25.07
C PRO A 502 -22.29 19.40 -25.55
N ALA A 503 -22.61 19.19 -26.83
CA ALA A 503 -23.90 19.49 -27.44
C ALA A 503 -24.36 18.34 -28.35
N PRO A 504 -25.68 18.19 -28.59
CA PRO A 504 -26.22 17.20 -29.53
C PRO A 504 -25.59 17.38 -30.92
N ARG A 505 -25.11 16.29 -31.53
CA ARG A 505 -24.58 16.32 -32.91
C ARG A 505 -25.67 16.03 -33.95
N SER A 506 -26.74 15.37 -33.54
CA SER A 506 -27.88 14.98 -34.36
C SER A 506 -29.13 14.81 -33.51
N SER A 507 -30.27 14.57 -34.14
CA SER A 507 -31.51 14.19 -33.46
C SER A 507 -31.44 12.82 -32.75
N ALA A 508 -30.47 11.98 -33.10
CA ALA A 508 -30.21 10.69 -32.45
C ALA A 508 -29.27 10.80 -31.24
N SER A 509 -28.76 12.02 -30.96
CA SER A 509 -27.91 12.26 -29.79
C SER A 509 -28.73 12.25 -28.51
N GLU A 510 -28.37 11.38 -27.58
CA GLU A 510 -28.97 11.28 -26.26
C GLU A 510 -28.04 11.86 -25.19
N PRO A 511 -28.58 12.52 -24.14
CA PRO A 511 -27.77 12.93 -23.00
C PRO A 511 -27.21 11.70 -22.29
N ILE A 512 -25.94 11.80 -21.88
CA ILE A 512 -25.24 10.74 -21.14
C ILE A 512 -24.64 11.28 -19.85
N ILE A 513 -24.94 10.59 -18.75
CA ILE A 513 -24.57 10.98 -17.39
C ILE A 513 -23.22 10.37 -17.02
N CYS A 514 -22.32 11.18 -16.46
CA CYS A 514 -21.09 10.70 -15.85
C CYS A 514 -21.12 10.85 -14.34
N GLY A 515 -20.16 10.22 -13.64
CA GLY A 515 -20.15 10.21 -12.18
C GLY A 515 -20.11 11.60 -11.54
N THR A 516 -19.53 12.61 -12.19
CA THR A 516 -19.50 14.00 -11.67
C THR A 516 -20.82 14.75 -11.85
N ASP A 517 -21.76 14.19 -12.61
CA ASP A 517 -23.08 14.79 -12.83
C ASP A 517 -24.11 14.28 -11.80
N ILE A 518 -23.74 13.28 -10.99
CA ILE A 518 -24.59 12.69 -9.96
C ILE A 518 -24.30 13.37 -8.62
N SER A 519 -25.37 13.86 -8.01
CA SER A 519 -25.43 14.34 -6.63
C SER A 519 -26.34 13.43 -5.80
N ARG A 520 -26.39 13.61 -4.47
CA ARG A 520 -27.33 12.84 -3.65
C ARG A 520 -28.75 13.23 -4.08
N TYR A 521 -29.57 12.22 -4.37
CA TYR A 521 -30.97 12.37 -4.76
C TYR A 521 -31.22 13.07 -6.11
N GLY A 522 -30.19 13.36 -6.92
CA GLY A 522 -30.41 14.04 -8.19
C GLY A 522 -29.20 14.02 -9.11
N TYR A 523 -29.42 14.32 -10.38
CA TYR A 523 -28.35 14.42 -11.37
C TYR A 523 -28.62 15.56 -12.35
N GLU A 524 -27.56 16.08 -12.96
CA GLU A 524 -27.63 17.10 -13.99
C GLU A 524 -27.51 16.49 -15.38
N THR A 525 -28.33 16.96 -16.32
CA THR A 525 -28.27 16.57 -17.73
C THR A 525 -27.63 17.67 -18.58
N GLY A 526 -27.20 17.33 -19.80
CA GLY A 526 -26.85 18.31 -20.82
C GLY A 526 -25.38 18.74 -20.87
N ARG A 527 -24.51 18.06 -20.13
CA ARG A 527 -23.06 18.28 -20.20
C ARG A 527 -22.37 17.43 -21.28
N ASN A 528 -22.91 16.24 -21.55
CA ASN A 528 -22.39 15.34 -22.57
C ASN A 528 -23.55 14.64 -23.30
N TYR A 529 -23.33 14.40 -24.59
CA TYR A 529 -24.23 13.71 -25.49
C TYR A 529 -23.48 12.63 -26.27
N VAL A 530 -24.20 11.58 -26.65
CA VAL A 530 -23.69 10.47 -27.46
C VAL A 530 -24.77 9.99 -28.41
N GLU A 531 -24.40 9.53 -29.60
CA GLU A 531 -25.30 8.72 -30.43
C GLU A 531 -25.24 7.27 -29.94
N PHE A 532 -26.36 6.72 -29.51
CA PHE A 532 -26.39 5.40 -28.88
C PHE A 532 -26.23 4.27 -29.91
N SER A 533 -25.00 3.81 -30.05
CA SER A 533 -24.58 2.74 -30.96
C SER A 533 -23.75 1.70 -30.18
N PRO A 534 -24.39 0.73 -29.48
CA PRO A 534 -23.71 -0.22 -28.59
C PRO A 534 -22.49 -0.93 -29.20
N GLU A 535 -22.56 -1.25 -30.49
CA GLU A 535 -21.52 -1.90 -31.28
C GLU A 535 -20.24 -1.06 -31.45
N ARG A 536 -20.32 0.26 -31.27
CA ARG A 536 -19.17 1.17 -31.34
C ARG A 536 -18.48 1.35 -29.98
N PHE A 537 -19.10 0.92 -28.89
CA PHE A 537 -18.55 1.10 -27.55
C PHE A 537 -17.63 -0.06 -27.18
N GLN A 538 -16.57 0.24 -26.41
CA GLN A 538 -15.65 -0.79 -25.91
C GLN A 538 -16.36 -1.81 -25.02
N GLN A 539 -17.35 -1.36 -24.25
CA GLN A 539 -18.24 -2.21 -23.44
C GLN A 539 -19.55 -1.46 -23.19
N CYS A 540 -20.67 -2.14 -23.36
CA CYS A 540 -22.00 -1.61 -23.09
C CYS A 540 -22.83 -2.73 -22.45
N CYS A 541 -23.63 -2.41 -21.43
CA CYS A 541 -24.63 -3.35 -20.94
C CYS A 541 -25.80 -3.46 -21.93
N ALA A 542 -26.70 -4.41 -21.68
CA ALA A 542 -27.88 -4.59 -22.50
C ALA A 542 -28.76 -3.31 -22.47
N PRO A 543 -29.34 -2.86 -23.60
CA PRO A 543 -30.10 -1.61 -23.67
C PRO A 543 -31.26 -1.51 -22.68
N GLU A 544 -31.85 -2.65 -22.30
CA GLU A 544 -33.00 -2.74 -21.40
C GLU A 544 -32.72 -2.13 -20.02
N PHE A 545 -31.47 -2.19 -19.56
CA PHE A 545 -31.05 -1.55 -18.31
C PHE A 545 -31.15 -0.03 -18.37
N PHE A 546 -30.80 0.59 -19.50
CA PHE A 546 -30.97 2.03 -19.68
C PHE A 546 -32.45 2.41 -19.81
N ARG A 547 -33.24 1.56 -20.46
CA ARG A 547 -34.67 1.78 -20.75
C ARG A 547 -35.62 1.28 -19.66
N THR A 548 -35.09 0.87 -18.50
CA THR A 548 -35.92 0.54 -17.34
C THR A 548 -36.65 1.80 -16.88
N LYS A 549 -37.96 1.69 -16.61
CA LYS A 549 -38.83 2.82 -16.24
C LYS A 549 -38.33 3.59 -15.02
N GLU A 550 -37.90 2.87 -14.00
CA GLU A 550 -37.40 3.42 -12.75
C GLU A 550 -36.10 2.70 -12.38
N LYS A 551 -35.03 3.46 -12.15
CA LYS A 551 -33.73 2.91 -11.77
C LYS A 551 -32.97 3.88 -10.89
N LEU A 552 -32.00 3.36 -10.15
CA LEU A 552 -31.01 4.16 -9.45
C LEU A 552 -29.72 4.23 -10.28
N ILE A 553 -29.11 5.41 -10.32
CA ILE A 553 -27.78 5.60 -10.88
C ILE A 553 -26.82 6.08 -9.80
N TYR A 554 -25.57 5.62 -9.83
CA TYR A 554 -24.63 5.90 -8.75
C TYR A 554 -23.19 6.09 -9.22
N ARG A 555 -22.43 6.86 -8.43
CA ARG A 555 -21.01 7.13 -8.69
C ARG A 555 -20.15 5.90 -8.41
N PHE A 556 -19.40 5.44 -9.40
CA PHE A 556 -18.51 4.28 -9.23
C PHE A 556 -17.29 4.58 -8.36
N ILE A 557 -16.69 5.77 -8.51
CA ILE A 557 -15.60 6.26 -7.67
C ILE A 557 -16.12 7.45 -6.88
N SER A 558 -16.24 7.27 -5.57
CA SER A 558 -16.73 8.31 -4.68
C SER A 558 -16.30 8.03 -3.25
N LYS A 559 -15.90 9.07 -2.51
CA LYS A 559 -15.67 8.98 -1.07
C LYS A 559 -16.98 8.74 -0.31
N ARG A 560 -18.13 9.07 -0.93
CA ARG A 560 -19.47 8.84 -0.38
C ARG A 560 -20.35 8.06 -1.35
N LEU A 561 -21.20 7.20 -0.83
CA LEU A 561 -22.36 6.69 -1.52
C LEU A 561 -23.17 7.89 -2.03
N THR A 562 -23.42 7.90 -3.33
CA THR A 562 -24.09 9.00 -4.01
C THR A 562 -24.92 8.41 -5.12
N PHE A 563 -26.21 8.36 -4.85
CA PHE A 563 -27.22 7.75 -5.69
C PHE A 563 -28.24 8.79 -6.10
N ALA A 564 -28.74 8.68 -7.32
CA ALA A 564 -29.85 9.47 -7.82
C ALA A 564 -30.93 8.56 -8.39
N TYR A 565 -32.17 9.02 -8.27
CA TYR A 565 -33.31 8.39 -8.90
C TYR A 565 -33.39 8.79 -10.37
N ASP A 566 -33.59 7.82 -11.26
CA ASP A 566 -33.85 8.07 -12.67
C ASP A 566 -35.16 7.42 -13.12
N ASN A 567 -36.08 8.27 -13.58
CA ASN A 567 -37.29 7.90 -14.30
C ASN A 567 -37.30 8.42 -15.76
N ARG A 568 -36.17 8.94 -16.24
CA ARG A 568 -36.02 9.54 -17.58
C ARG A 568 -35.29 8.63 -18.56
N GLN A 569 -34.93 7.42 -18.13
CA GLN A 569 -34.28 6.39 -18.96
C GLN A 569 -32.95 6.85 -19.58
N VAL A 570 -32.19 7.67 -18.84
CA VAL A 570 -30.93 8.25 -19.33
C VAL A 570 -29.84 7.20 -19.50
N LEU A 571 -28.92 7.49 -20.43
CA LEU A 571 -27.68 6.74 -20.61
C LEU A 571 -26.65 7.15 -19.54
N THR A 572 -25.74 6.23 -19.19
CA THR A 572 -24.66 6.52 -18.24
C THR A 572 -23.30 6.02 -18.75
N LEU A 573 -22.21 6.67 -18.33
CA LEU A 573 -20.84 6.21 -18.54
C LEU A 573 -20.40 5.25 -17.43
N ASN A 574 -19.29 4.52 -17.62
CA ASN A 574 -18.72 3.60 -16.61
C ASN A 574 -18.28 4.26 -15.27
N SER A 575 -18.36 5.59 -15.17
CA SER A 575 -18.20 6.34 -13.91
C SER A 575 -19.52 6.50 -13.14
N ALA A 576 -20.65 6.20 -13.79
CA ALA A 576 -22.03 6.23 -13.32
C ALA A 576 -22.72 4.89 -13.64
N ASN A 577 -22.85 4.01 -12.65
CA ASN A 577 -23.42 2.68 -12.85
C ASN A 577 -24.90 2.61 -12.48
N ILE A 578 -25.57 1.55 -12.91
CA ILE A 578 -27.01 1.34 -12.73
C ILE A 578 -27.26 0.30 -11.65
N LEU A 579 -28.26 0.57 -10.81
CA LEU A 579 -28.83 -0.31 -9.81
C LEU A 579 -30.37 -0.30 -9.96
N ILE A 580 -30.97 -1.48 -10.12
CA ILE A 580 -32.43 -1.65 -10.14
C ILE A 580 -32.77 -2.57 -8.96
N PRO A 581 -33.27 -2.03 -7.84
CA PRO A 581 -33.70 -2.83 -6.70
C PRO A 581 -34.91 -3.68 -7.05
N ASP A 582 -34.96 -4.90 -6.51
CA ASP A 582 -36.05 -5.87 -6.68
C ASP A 582 -36.37 -6.50 -5.31
N ILE A 583 -36.85 -5.65 -4.40
CA ILE A 583 -37.29 -6.02 -3.05
C ILE A 583 -38.77 -5.61 -2.96
N SER A 584 -39.68 -6.59 -3.02
CA SER A 584 -41.13 -6.33 -3.07
C SER A 584 -41.66 -5.50 -1.91
N GLU A 585 -41.02 -5.61 -0.75
CA GLU A 585 -41.41 -4.97 0.51
C GLU A 585 -40.78 -3.57 0.69
N LEU A 586 -39.87 -3.13 -0.20
CA LEU A 586 -39.21 -1.83 -0.09
C LEU A 586 -39.39 -0.99 -1.36
N ASP A 587 -39.95 0.20 -1.19
CA ASP A 587 -40.03 1.18 -2.27
C ASP A 587 -38.64 1.65 -2.73
N ILE A 588 -38.48 1.90 -4.03
CA ILE A 588 -37.21 2.37 -4.61
C ILE A 588 -36.72 3.70 -4.00
N MET A 589 -37.62 4.58 -3.55
CA MET A 589 -37.26 5.81 -2.85
C MET A 589 -36.74 5.53 -1.44
N CYS A 590 -37.25 4.51 -0.76
CA CYS A 590 -36.70 4.06 0.52
C CYS A 590 -35.31 3.46 0.34
N VAL A 591 -35.09 2.64 -0.70
CA VAL A 591 -33.75 2.13 -1.04
C VAL A 591 -32.79 3.27 -1.36
N LEU A 592 -33.24 4.28 -2.12
CA LEU A 592 -32.46 5.49 -2.40
C LEU A 592 -32.09 6.27 -1.13
N ALA A 593 -33.05 6.44 -0.21
CA ALA A 593 -32.84 7.10 1.08
C ALA A 593 -31.78 6.38 1.92
N LEU A 594 -31.93 5.06 2.07
CA LEU A 594 -30.97 4.22 2.79
C LEU A 594 -29.57 4.37 2.19
N LEU A 595 -29.42 4.24 0.86
CA LEU A 595 -28.12 4.29 0.19
C LEU A 595 -27.45 5.68 0.20
N ASN A 596 -28.20 6.76 0.39
CA ASN A 596 -27.66 8.12 0.55
C ASN A 596 -27.54 8.58 2.02
N SER A 597 -27.97 7.75 2.97
CA SER A 597 -27.96 8.07 4.41
C SER A 597 -26.56 8.10 4.99
N ARG A 598 -26.37 8.91 6.04
CA ARG A 598 -25.10 8.89 6.81
C ARG A 598 -24.88 7.55 7.51
N ILE A 599 -25.96 6.82 7.83
CA ILE A 599 -25.91 5.54 8.53
C ILE A 599 -25.27 4.45 7.65
N LEU A 600 -25.77 4.24 6.43
CA LEU A 600 -25.15 3.28 5.52
C LEU A 600 -23.81 3.77 4.96
N GLN A 601 -23.60 5.08 4.90
CA GLN A 601 -22.27 5.63 4.60
C GLN A 601 -21.23 5.21 5.64
N PHE A 602 -21.56 5.36 6.93
CA PHE A 602 -20.70 4.97 8.04
C PHE A 602 -20.43 3.46 8.02
N TYR A 603 -21.47 2.66 7.80
CA TYR A 603 -21.34 1.21 7.63
C TYR A 603 -20.41 0.83 6.47
N PHE A 604 -20.59 1.46 5.31
CA PHE A 604 -19.81 1.20 4.11
C PHE A 604 -18.32 1.49 4.31
N TRP A 605 -17.98 2.63 4.92
CA TRP A 605 -16.57 2.98 5.18
C TRP A 605 -15.87 1.93 6.05
N HIS A 606 -16.54 1.51 7.11
CA HIS A 606 -15.95 0.65 8.13
C HIS A 606 -15.95 -0.84 7.73
N SER A 607 -16.80 -1.23 6.78
CA SER A 607 -16.87 -2.60 6.27
C SER A 607 -15.96 -2.85 5.08
N PHE A 608 -15.71 -1.84 4.23
CA PHE A 608 -15.03 -2.06 2.93
C PHE A 608 -13.76 -1.22 2.71
N ASN A 609 -13.57 -0.11 3.43
CA ASN A 609 -12.42 0.80 3.29
C ASN A 609 -12.01 1.08 1.82
N SER A 610 -12.99 1.43 0.98
CA SER A 610 -12.77 1.60 -0.47
C SER A 610 -13.43 2.86 -1.01
N CYS A 611 -12.73 3.57 -1.90
CA CYS A 611 -13.30 4.67 -2.69
C CYS A 611 -14.06 4.18 -3.94
N LYS A 612 -13.98 2.88 -4.25
CA LYS A 612 -14.73 2.25 -5.33
C LYS A 612 -15.99 1.60 -4.76
N VAL A 613 -17.14 2.00 -5.31
CA VAL A 613 -18.43 1.39 -4.98
C VAL A 613 -18.61 0.17 -5.88
N LEU A 614 -18.09 -0.97 -5.43
CA LEU A 614 -18.20 -2.24 -6.15
C LEU A 614 -19.58 -2.87 -5.92
N ARG A 615 -20.07 -3.64 -6.90
CA ARG A 615 -21.30 -4.43 -6.79
C ARG A 615 -21.31 -5.27 -5.50
N SER A 616 -20.23 -5.98 -5.21
CA SER A 616 -20.12 -6.82 -4.00
C SER A 616 -20.21 -6.03 -2.70
N HIS A 617 -19.85 -4.74 -2.68
CA HIS A 617 -20.03 -3.90 -1.50
C HIS A 617 -21.51 -3.55 -1.31
N LEU A 618 -22.19 -3.17 -2.40
CA LEU A 618 -23.62 -2.82 -2.36
C LEU A 618 -24.50 -4.04 -2.03
N GLU A 619 -24.18 -5.20 -2.61
CA GLU A 619 -24.84 -6.48 -2.32
C GLU A 619 -24.76 -6.86 -0.83
N ALA A 620 -23.73 -6.40 -0.12
CA ALA A 620 -23.51 -6.72 1.29
C ALA A 620 -24.08 -5.66 2.27
N LEU A 621 -24.71 -4.59 1.78
CA LEU A 621 -25.31 -3.58 2.65
C LEU A 621 -26.57 -4.13 3.33
N PRO A 622 -26.69 -4.01 4.67
CA PRO A 622 -27.87 -4.45 5.40
C PRO A 622 -29.01 -3.43 5.21
N LEU A 623 -30.14 -3.87 4.66
CA LEU A 623 -31.33 -3.03 4.50
C LEU A 623 -32.40 -3.46 5.52
N PRO A 624 -32.94 -2.54 6.34
CA PRO A 624 -33.93 -2.86 7.36
C PRO A 624 -35.30 -3.11 6.74
N GLU A 625 -36.17 -3.76 7.52
CA GLU A 625 -37.60 -3.77 7.25
C GLU A 625 -38.20 -2.40 7.57
N ILE A 626 -39.12 -1.92 6.74
CA ILE A 626 -39.76 -0.62 6.89
C ILE A 626 -41.26 -0.81 6.75
N SER A 627 -42.03 -0.45 7.79
CA SER A 627 -43.50 -0.49 7.75
C SER A 627 -44.04 0.49 6.71
N ASP A 628 -45.21 0.19 6.14
CA ASP A 628 -45.86 1.02 5.11
C ASP A 628 -45.99 2.51 5.51
N ASP A 629 -46.38 2.79 6.76
CA ASP A 629 -46.50 4.16 7.28
C ASP A 629 -45.16 4.92 7.26
N GLU A 630 -44.07 4.22 7.60
CA GLU A 630 -42.72 4.80 7.66
C GLU A 630 -42.13 4.94 6.25
N GLN A 631 -42.43 4.00 5.34
CA GLN A 631 -42.08 4.14 3.92
C GLN A 631 -42.75 5.36 3.30
N ALA A 632 -44.00 5.66 3.66
CA ALA A 632 -44.71 6.84 3.17
C ALA A 632 -44.03 8.14 3.64
N VAL A 633 -43.63 8.21 4.91
CA VAL A 633 -42.89 9.37 5.46
C VAL A 633 -41.54 9.55 4.74
N ILE A 634 -40.75 8.48 4.62
CA ILE A 634 -39.45 8.51 3.93
C ILE A 634 -39.62 8.93 2.47
N ARG A 635 -40.61 8.37 1.76
CA ARG A 635 -40.91 8.73 0.37
C ARG A 635 -41.21 10.22 0.24
N ALA A 636 -42.07 10.78 1.10
CA ALA A 636 -42.41 12.20 1.06
C ALA A 636 -41.17 13.10 1.26
N LEU A 637 -40.28 12.75 2.19
CA LEU A 637 -39.03 13.48 2.41
C LEU A 637 -38.08 13.37 1.21
N VAL A 638 -37.96 12.19 0.59
CA VAL A 638 -37.15 11.98 -0.62
C VAL A 638 -37.70 12.78 -1.81
N LEU A 639 -39.03 12.82 -1.99
CA LEU A 639 -39.65 13.60 -3.07
C LEU A 639 -39.32 15.09 -2.95
N ARG A 640 -39.34 15.65 -1.73
CA ARG A 640 -38.88 17.02 -1.46
C ARG A 640 -37.40 17.21 -1.78
N LEU A 641 -36.55 16.25 -1.44
CA LEU A 641 -35.10 16.31 -1.73
C LEU A 641 -34.78 16.20 -3.23
N THR A 642 -35.60 15.48 -3.99
CA THR A 642 -35.46 15.30 -5.45
C THR A 642 -36.09 16.46 -6.25
N ASN A 643 -36.73 17.43 -5.58
CA ASN A 643 -37.56 18.50 -6.19
C ASN A 643 -38.61 17.92 -7.18
N MET A 644 -39.12 16.73 -6.89
CA MET A 644 -40.16 16.07 -7.69
C MET A 644 -41.54 16.40 -7.11
N ASP A 645 -41.96 17.66 -7.22
CA ASP A 645 -43.25 18.13 -6.67
C ASP A 645 -44.49 17.54 -7.35
N ASN A 646 -44.32 16.73 -8.42
CA ASN A 646 -45.42 16.33 -9.33
C ASN A 646 -45.70 14.82 -9.40
N LEU A 647 -45.12 13.97 -8.53
CA LEU A 647 -45.57 12.58 -8.43
C LEU A 647 -46.76 12.50 -7.46
N GLN A 648 -47.97 12.78 -7.95
CA GLN A 648 -49.20 12.35 -7.28
C GLN A 648 -49.63 10.99 -7.84
N PRO A 649 -49.53 9.88 -7.09
CA PRO A 649 -50.39 8.73 -7.32
C PRO A 649 -51.77 9.02 -6.73
N GLU A 650 -52.85 8.66 -7.43
CA GLU A 650 -54.26 8.84 -6.98
C GLU A 650 -54.60 8.17 -5.62
N SER A 651 -53.62 7.49 -4.99
CA SER A 651 -53.71 6.80 -3.70
C SER A 651 -52.61 7.24 -2.72
N THR A 652 -52.34 8.54 -2.59
CA THR A 652 -51.36 9.09 -1.62
C THR A 652 -51.94 9.06 -0.18
N PRO A 653 -51.29 8.42 0.81
CA PRO A 653 -51.71 8.44 2.21
C PRO A 653 -51.80 9.86 2.79
N TYR A 654 -52.70 10.09 3.75
CA TYR A 654 -52.97 11.42 4.33
C TYR A 654 -51.73 12.11 4.93
N LEU A 655 -50.80 11.31 5.50
CA LEU A 655 -49.55 11.79 6.08
C LEU A 655 -48.59 12.42 5.04
N GLU A 656 -48.52 11.89 3.81
CA GLU A 656 -47.64 12.42 2.76
C GLU A 656 -48.08 13.84 2.31
N LYS A 657 -49.40 14.12 2.32
CA LYS A 657 -49.95 15.44 1.95
C LYS A 657 -49.61 16.56 2.93
N GLN A 658 -49.40 16.24 4.22
CA GLN A 658 -49.04 17.25 5.23
C GLN A 658 -47.57 17.68 5.13
N VAL A 659 -46.68 16.82 4.64
CA VAL A 659 -45.23 17.08 4.61
C VAL A 659 -44.79 17.83 3.36
N LEU A 660 -45.55 17.77 2.26
CA LEU A 660 -45.22 18.35 0.95
C LEU A 660 -45.47 19.87 0.81
N SER A 661 -46.03 20.56 1.82
CA SER A 661 -46.56 21.93 1.67
C SER A 661 -45.58 23.08 2.01
N THR A 662 -44.27 22.90 1.87
CA THR A 662 -43.27 23.94 2.24
C THR A 662 -42.21 24.10 1.16
N ASP A 663 -42.06 25.31 0.62
CA ASP A 663 -40.94 25.75 -0.25
C ASP A 663 -39.60 25.53 0.45
N THR A 664 -38.55 25.16 -0.31
CA THR A 664 -37.25 24.73 0.25
C THR A 664 -36.10 25.62 -0.24
N ASP A 665 -35.51 26.41 0.66
CA ASP A 665 -34.22 27.10 0.49
C ASP A 665 -33.04 26.14 0.79
N SER A 666 -31.81 26.53 0.50
CA SER A 666 -30.59 25.73 0.73
C SER A 666 -30.39 25.30 2.20
N LYS A 667 -30.80 26.13 3.18
CA LYS A 667 -30.82 25.77 4.61
C LYS A 667 -31.85 24.69 4.95
N ASP A 668 -32.92 24.60 4.17
CA ASP A 668 -33.98 23.62 4.38
C ASP A 668 -33.57 22.21 3.89
N ARG A 669 -32.67 22.11 2.90
CA ARG A 669 -32.19 20.80 2.42
C ARG A 669 -31.34 20.03 3.43
N GLU A 670 -30.50 20.73 4.20
CA GLU A 670 -29.70 20.08 5.25
C GLU A 670 -30.59 19.61 6.41
N ALA A 671 -31.58 20.43 6.80
CA ALA A 671 -32.59 20.04 7.77
C ALA A 671 -33.36 18.80 7.30
N LEU A 672 -33.73 18.72 6.02
CA LEU A 672 -34.36 17.53 5.43
C LEU A 672 -33.46 16.29 5.45
N TYR A 673 -32.15 16.43 5.19
CA TYR A 673 -31.22 15.31 5.33
C TYR A 673 -31.13 14.83 6.77
N ASP A 674 -31.07 15.75 7.73
CA ASP A 674 -31.02 15.41 9.15
C ASP A 674 -32.31 14.75 9.63
N GLU A 675 -33.48 15.24 9.19
CA GLU A 675 -34.78 14.63 9.46
C GLU A 675 -34.86 13.21 8.89
N LEU A 676 -34.51 13.04 7.60
CA LEU A 676 -34.49 11.74 6.94
C LEU A 676 -33.52 10.76 7.62
N ASP A 677 -32.32 11.21 7.96
CA ASP A 677 -31.34 10.39 8.68
C ASP A 677 -31.84 9.98 10.07
N LEU A 678 -32.64 10.80 10.77
CA LEU A 678 -33.23 10.44 12.07
C LEU A 678 -34.26 9.31 11.93
N HIS A 679 -35.12 9.37 10.91
CA HIS A 679 -36.02 8.27 10.55
C HIS A 679 -35.23 6.99 10.28
N ILE A 680 -34.20 7.08 9.44
CA ILE A 680 -33.33 5.93 9.12
C ILE A 680 -32.58 5.42 10.36
N ALA A 681 -32.08 6.30 11.23
CA ALA A 681 -31.40 5.91 12.46
C ALA A 681 -32.34 5.10 13.37
N ASN A 682 -33.62 5.48 13.46
CA ASN A 682 -34.63 4.76 14.23
C ASN A 682 -34.89 3.36 13.66
N LEU A 683 -34.87 3.17 12.34
CA LEU A 683 -34.99 1.85 11.70
C LEU A 683 -33.88 0.88 12.13
N TYR A 684 -32.68 1.40 12.36
CA TYR A 684 -31.56 0.63 12.91
C TYR A 684 -31.53 0.61 14.45
N GLY A 685 -32.53 1.20 15.11
CA GLY A 685 -32.62 1.32 16.58
C GLY A 685 -31.54 2.21 17.21
N LEU A 686 -30.87 3.06 16.42
CA LEU A 686 -29.73 3.85 16.89
C LEU A 686 -30.21 4.97 17.82
N SER A 687 -29.56 5.10 18.97
CA SER A 687 -29.80 6.22 19.88
C SER A 687 -29.34 7.55 19.28
N ARG A 688 -29.89 8.67 19.78
CA ARG A 688 -29.44 10.02 19.39
C ARG A 688 -27.92 10.23 19.55
N LYS A 689 -27.32 9.61 20.58
CA LYS A 689 -25.87 9.67 20.81
C LYS A 689 -25.09 8.94 19.71
N GLN A 690 -25.55 7.75 19.30
CA GLN A 690 -24.93 6.99 18.21
C GLN A 690 -25.09 7.72 16.87
N TYR A 691 -26.27 8.29 16.61
CA TYR A 691 -26.48 9.10 15.41
C TYR A 691 -25.56 10.33 15.38
N ALA A 692 -25.39 11.04 16.51
CA ALA A 692 -24.46 12.17 16.59
C ALA A 692 -23.01 11.76 16.25
N LEU A 693 -22.55 10.58 16.71
CA LEU A 693 -21.24 10.04 16.36
C LEU A 693 -21.11 9.76 14.86
N ILE A 694 -22.13 9.14 14.25
CA ILE A 694 -22.18 8.89 12.81
C ILE A 694 -22.13 10.21 12.03
N ARG A 695 -22.92 11.19 12.46
CA ARG A 695 -22.98 12.52 11.84
C ARG A 695 -21.62 13.21 11.90
N GLU A 696 -21.00 13.27 13.07
CA GLU A 696 -19.69 13.87 13.26
C GLU A 696 -18.61 13.20 12.40
N ALA A 697 -18.59 11.86 12.38
CA ALA A 697 -17.65 11.08 11.57
C ALA A 697 -17.84 11.35 10.07
N THR A 698 -19.09 11.43 9.60
CA THR A 698 -19.39 11.65 8.18
C THR A 698 -19.20 13.09 7.73
N GLU A 699 -19.35 14.08 8.62
CA GLU A 699 -19.18 15.52 8.32
C GLU A 699 -17.71 15.96 8.31
N LYS A 700 -16.86 15.44 9.21
CA LYS A 700 -15.43 15.80 9.27
C LYS A 700 -14.67 15.51 7.97
N ASP A 701 -15.10 14.53 7.19
CA ASP A 701 -14.52 14.20 5.89
C ASP A 701 -15.15 15.00 4.71
N CYS A 702 -16.07 15.95 4.96
CA CYS A 702 -16.55 16.92 3.94
C CYS A 702 -15.47 17.95 3.54
N ILE A 703 -14.47 18.19 4.40
CA ILE A 703 -13.62 19.40 4.34
C ILE A 703 -12.25 19.13 3.67
N LEU A 704 -12.03 17.93 3.09
CA LEU A 704 -10.78 17.55 2.39
C LEU A 704 -10.98 17.02 0.96
#